data_AF-A0A934CBV7-F1
#
_entry.id   AF-A0A934CBV7-F1
#
_cell.length_a   1.000
_cell.length_b   1.000
_cell.length_c   1.000
_cell.angle_alpha   90.00
_cell.angle_beta   90.00
_cell.angle_gamma   90.00
#
_symmetry.space_group_name_H-M   'P 1'
#
loop_
_entity.id
_entity.type
_entity.pdbx_description
1 polymer ?
#
loop_
_entity_poly.entity_id
_entity_poly.type
_entity_poly.pdbx_seq_one_letter_code
_entity_poly.pdbx_strand_id
1 'polypeptide(L)'
;MAGRIWNWVIRSVHFLLGKEACTGRSWSTIAGNQGTSLCLNKIAQREWNGGLLRLLVGLALVSPAVAAPVAVVYEFVDGYTNAVGAARRLREAGFQVREAGDFGTMDLRGADLVVFGSFLSEKPGYIEFVRRNRTLLQDAVAAGTVFLQLTAADQTEPEAQFLPAHLRIGRADEDLEEIFALQPNHLLLEGAGLSGSDFRLRLPAHHERAPSWETLERQNGFGVLLCSDSIGTGPVLVEGPHGRGRFLFTSLALDKVYRAELPIGAGEYLEFSSRFFRNLLRYVEAVRTGSAPSVVVTRPVETTTPGSWSMVLLPDTQYYVYPPATYASFFRAQTDWIVRNQVQLDIRFVMHLGDITNNNSIPEWELAREIMGRLDGRVPYSVVLGNHDVGPNGLSGDRSTFLSNYFRPESYRSIQGFGGVMEPEKLDNSFHFFEAGGENWLVVALEWSPRDRTVAWANEVIAAHPNHRVILITHAYLYYDDTRYDWSRRRDQDWSPATYATARDADGWNDGELLWQKLVSRHPNIALVANGHVLGDGLGFLTSTGNSGNAVSQMLVNFQIRPQGGGGYLRVLEVGPDQSSVRVRDYSPALGRYLLGHQSNFRFRLDPGPLARTRQVAFSPNQVLPVAAGSSAVLAPAILNRSSVRSFEWRREGVILPGASSPVLRTPPLDLHRAETYTLHAVTHNGTTATWTAKLVAGDGALGVTNASVRARVAAQEGTLVFGVVSRETETSGPSGLLIRAAGPSLQSFGVSGALGNPRLEVYSRDGRLVASNDNWDQPLGPGRVADISTQVGAFAFSPGSLDAAVLLSSPPSVLTAHCTSGEGGEGISLVEVFSLPASGSHRFADTLKNFSVRARVATGEGAVTVGFTITGGAARTVLVRGIGPALGGFGIRDYVEDPVLTVFDEGRRVLAVNDDWADNDESLSVTAEVARVGAFPLAVGMRDSSCLLTLAPGGYTVRCESKNSQPGIVLVEVYDVR
;
A
#
# COMPACT_ATOMS: atom_id res chain seq x y z
N MET A 1 -4.04 41.19 -40.66
CA MET A 1 -3.45 41.09 -42.03
C MET A 1 -2.89 39.70 -42.33
N ALA A 2 -2.21 39.02 -41.38
CA ALA A 2 -1.67 37.66 -41.54
C ALA A 2 -2.70 36.56 -41.89
N GLY A 3 -3.91 36.59 -41.30
CA GLY A 3 -4.97 35.61 -41.63
C GLY A 3 -5.54 35.72 -43.05
N ARG A 4 -5.41 36.88 -43.70
CA ARG A 4 -5.82 37.08 -45.10
C ARG A 4 -4.77 36.57 -46.09
N ILE A 5 -3.49 36.64 -45.70
CA ILE A 5 -2.37 36.11 -46.49
C ILE A 5 -2.37 34.57 -46.44
N TRP A 6 -2.65 33.98 -45.28
CA TRP A 6 -2.75 32.52 -45.13
C TRP A 6 -3.91 31.91 -45.95
N ASN A 7 -5.08 32.58 -45.93
CA ASN A 7 -6.22 32.17 -46.76
C ASN A 7 -5.98 32.38 -48.26
N TRP A 8 -5.12 33.33 -48.65
CA TRP A 8 -4.73 33.53 -50.05
C TRP A 8 -3.75 32.45 -50.51
N VAL A 9 -2.77 32.06 -49.69
CA VAL A 9 -1.83 30.96 -49.99
C VAL A 9 -2.55 29.62 -50.13
N ILE A 10 -3.49 29.30 -49.23
CA ILE A 10 -4.29 28.06 -49.30
C ILE A 10 -5.15 28.01 -50.58
N ARG A 11 -5.76 29.14 -50.97
CA ARG A 11 -6.56 29.23 -52.20
C ARG A 11 -5.71 29.15 -53.47
N SER A 12 -4.50 29.71 -53.46
CA SER A 12 -3.57 29.66 -54.60
C SER A 12 -2.97 28.27 -54.80
N VAL A 13 -2.70 27.52 -53.71
CA VAL A 13 -2.26 26.12 -53.78
C VAL A 13 -3.39 25.20 -54.27
N HIS A 14 -4.64 25.49 -53.91
CA HIS A 14 -5.82 24.77 -54.44
C HIS A 14 -6.06 25.02 -55.94
N PHE A 15 -5.67 26.18 -56.46
CA PHE A 15 -5.81 26.53 -57.88
C PHE A 15 -4.70 25.91 -58.76
N LEU A 16 -3.50 25.72 -58.21
CA LEU A 16 -2.34 25.18 -58.94
C LEU A 16 -2.32 23.64 -59.07
N LEU A 17 -3.05 22.91 -58.21
CA LEU A 17 -2.95 21.45 -58.16
C LEU A 17 -3.90 20.67 -59.08
N GLY A 18 -4.86 21.33 -59.73
CA GLY A 18 -5.78 20.68 -60.68
C GLY A 18 -6.70 19.64 -60.02
N LYS A 19 -8.00 19.74 -60.32
CA LYS A 19 -8.96 18.69 -59.94
C LYS A 19 -8.63 17.41 -60.72
N GLU A 20 -7.94 16.46 -60.11
CA GLU A 20 -8.19 15.02 -60.31
C GLU A 20 -7.30 14.17 -59.39
N ALA A 21 -7.90 13.07 -58.90
CA ALA A 21 -7.34 12.05 -58.01
C ALA A 21 -7.23 12.39 -56.51
N CYS A 22 -8.38 12.42 -55.81
CA CYS A 22 -8.64 11.60 -54.61
C CYS A 22 -10.04 11.94 -54.05
N THR A 23 -11.07 11.34 -54.63
CA THR A 23 -12.43 11.35 -54.06
C THR A 23 -12.63 10.10 -53.20
N GLY A 24 -13.05 10.30 -51.94
CA GLY A 24 -13.79 9.28 -51.17
C GLY A 24 -13.15 8.78 -49.87
N ARG A 25 -13.29 9.56 -48.79
CA ARG A 25 -13.80 9.19 -47.44
C ARG A 25 -13.43 10.27 -46.41
N SER A 26 -14.35 10.51 -45.48
CA SER A 26 -14.34 11.57 -44.47
C SER A 26 -13.18 11.45 -43.48
N TRP A 27 -12.49 12.56 -43.19
CA TRP A 27 -11.42 12.69 -42.18
C TRP A 27 -11.96 12.85 -40.75
N SER A 28 -12.80 11.92 -40.33
CA SER A 28 -12.99 11.62 -38.92
C SER A 28 -12.50 10.18 -38.73
N THR A 29 -11.55 9.98 -37.82
CA THR A 29 -11.02 8.68 -37.38
C THR A 29 -9.84 8.10 -38.19
N ILE A 30 -8.64 8.69 -38.11
CA ILE A 30 -7.36 7.95 -37.96
C ILE A 30 -6.41 8.79 -37.10
N ALA A 31 -6.36 8.46 -35.81
CA ALA A 31 -5.19 8.65 -34.96
C ALA A 31 -4.45 7.30 -34.92
N GLY A 32 -3.14 7.30 -35.17
CA GLY A 32 -2.31 6.09 -35.09
C GLY A 32 -1.25 6.02 -36.20
N ASN A 33 0.02 6.14 -35.79
CA ASN A 33 1.29 5.76 -36.43
C ASN A 33 1.37 5.41 -37.95
N GLN A 34 2.37 6.04 -38.59
CA GLN A 34 3.08 5.65 -39.84
C GLN A 34 2.42 5.87 -41.24
N GLY A 35 1.52 6.84 -41.42
CA GLY A 35 0.92 7.12 -42.75
C GLY A 35 1.44 8.33 -43.55
N THR A 36 2.15 9.28 -42.94
CA THR A 36 2.41 10.61 -43.53
C THR A 36 3.69 10.74 -44.35
N SER A 37 4.60 9.76 -44.34
CA SER A 37 5.90 9.87 -45.04
C SER A 37 5.86 9.47 -46.53
N LEU A 38 4.81 8.77 -46.99
CA LEU A 38 4.75 8.22 -48.35
C LEU A 38 4.21 9.18 -49.43
N CYS A 39 3.44 10.22 -49.06
CA CYS A 39 2.94 11.21 -50.04
C CYS A 39 3.95 12.34 -50.33
N LEU A 40 4.77 12.74 -49.35
CA LEU A 40 5.74 13.83 -49.51
C LEU A 40 6.97 13.39 -50.32
N ASN A 41 7.39 12.13 -50.21
CA ASN A 41 8.53 11.60 -50.96
C ASN A 41 8.28 11.46 -52.47
N LYS A 42 7.02 11.38 -52.93
CA LYS A 42 6.69 11.34 -54.37
C LYS A 42 6.70 12.71 -55.06
N ILE A 43 6.61 13.81 -54.31
CA ILE A 43 6.66 15.17 -54.85
C ILE A 43 8.10 15.68 -54.99
N ALA A 44 9.02 15.18 -54.16
CA ALA A 44 10.42 15.59 -54.18
C ALA A 44 11.26 15.05 -55.36
N GLN A 45 10.71 14.16 -56.21
CA GLN A 45 11.43 13.52 -57.32
C GLN A 45 11.12 14.06 -58.73
N ARG A 46 10.39 15.18 -58.88
CA ARG A 46 10.23 15.84 -60.19
C ARG A 46 11.07 17.12 -60.27
N GLU A 47 12.11 17.07 -61.09
CA GLU A 47 13.00 18.17 -61.42
C GLU A 47 12.23 19.40 -61.94
N TRP A 48 12.20 20.47 -61.16
CA TRP A 48 11.81 21.80 -61.64
C TRP A 48 12.89 22.82 -61.27
N ASN A 49 13.65 23.22 -62.28
CA ASN A 49 14.55 24.37 -62.25
C ASN A 49 13.72 25.66 -62.07
N GLY A 50 13.97 26.41 -60.99
CA GLY A 50 13.35 27.72 -60.82
C GLY A 50 13.82 28.45 -59.56
N GLY A 51 14.80 29.33 -59.70
CA GLY A 51 15.37 30.15 -58.61
C GLY A 51 14.35 31.06 -57.88
N LEU A 52 13.11 31.18 -58.37
CA LEU A 52 12.06 31.97 -57.73
C LEU A 52 11.48 31.32 -56.46
N LEU A 53 11.46 29.99 -56.37
CA LEU A 53 10.96 29.28 -55.18
C LEU A 53 11.98 29.34 -54.02
N ARG A 54 13.28 29.35 -54.32
CA ARG A 54 14.34 29.56 -53.31
C ARG A 54 14.32 30.98 -52.73
N LEU A 55 13.94 31.99 -53.51
CA LEU A 55 13.81 33.36 -53.02
C LEU A 55 12.55 33.56 -52.15
N LEU A 56 11.43 32.91 -52.51
CA LEU A 56 10.17 32.99 -51.76
C LEU A 56 10.17 32.12 -50.48
N VAL A 57 10.88 30.99 -50.46
CA VAL A 57 11.13 30.21 -49.24
C VAL A 57 12.19 30.88 -48.35
N GLY A 58 13.18 31.57 -48.95
CA GLY A 58 14.19 32.34 -48.21
C GLY A 58 13.64 33.59 -47.51
N LEU A 59 12.63 34.25 -48.07
CA LEU A 59 11.97 35.41 -47.46
C LEU A 59 10.86 35.07 -46.45
N ALA A 60 10.45 33.80 -46.36
CA ALA A 60 9.51 33.30 -45.34
C ALA A 60 10.21 32.69 -44.10
N LEU A 61 11.55 32.65 -44.08
CA LEU A 61 12.36 32.08 -42.99
C LEU A 61 13.23 33.10 -42.24
N VAL A 62 12.96 34.40 -42.37
CA VAL A 62 13.37 35.35 -41.33
C VAL A 62 12.26 35.37 -40.28
N SER A 63 12.19 34.30 -39.48
CA SER A 63 11.58 34.42 -38.16
C SER A 63 12.39 35.49 -37.42
N PRO A 64 11.76 36.52 -36.81
CA PRO A 64 12.50 37.39 -35.92
C PRO A 64 13.20 36.49 -34.91
N ALA A 65 14.50 36.67 -34.71
CA ALA A 65 15.23 35.92 -33.68
C ALA A 65 14.44 36.09 -32.38
N VAL A 66 13.77 35.03 -31.94
CA VAL A 66 12.97 35.08 -30.72
C VAL A 66 13.98 35.27 -29.61
N ALA A 67 13.89 36.40 -28.90
CA ALA A 67 14.82 36.68 -27.82
C ALA A 67 14.84 35.50 -26.83
N ALA A 68 16.05 35.08 -26.45
CA ALA A 68 16.25 34.00 -25.50
C ALA A 68 15.48 34.32 -24.20
N PRO A 69 14.77 33.34 -23.61
CA PRO A 69 14.00 33.58 -22.38
C PRO A 69 14.86 34.13 -21.24
N VAL A 70 14.28 35.05 -20.47
CA VAL A 70 14.98 35.69 -19.33
C VAL A 70 14.67 34.94 -18.04
N ALA A 71 15.71 34.46 -17.35
CA ALA A 71 15.60 33.81 -16.05
C ALA A 71 16.13 34.71 -14.93
N VAL A 72 15.32 34.94 -13.90
CA VAL A 72 15.73 35.59 -12.65
C VAL A 72 16.03 34.52 -11.61
N VAL A 73 17.25 34.51 -11.08
CA VAL A 73 17.73 33.38 -10.25
C VAL A 73 18.14 33.88 -8.88
N TYR A 74 17.61 33.25 -7.83
CA TYR A 74 18.01 33.43 -6.44
C TYR A 74 18.71 32.16 -5.97
N GLU A 75 20.01 32.24 -5.70
CA GLU A 75 20.80 31.11 -5.18
C GLU A 75 21.30 31.37 -3.76
N PHE A 76 21.56 30.29 -3.05
CA PHE A 76 22.14 30.31 -1.72
C PHE A 76 23.16 29.19 -1.57
N VAL A 77 24.36 29.54 -1.12
CA VAL A 77 25.37 28.57 -0.71
C VAL A 77 25.02 28.16 0.72
N ASP A 78 24.36 27.01 0.86
CA ASP A 78 23.92 26.50 2.17
C ASP A 78 25.09 25.86 2.95
N GLY A 79 24.88 25.70 4.26
CA GLY A 79 25.91 25.17 5.16
C GLY A 79 26.16 23.66 5.02
N TYR A 80 25.29 22.91 4.35
CA TYR A 80 25.36 21.46 4.25
C TYR A 80 26.13 21.02 3.00
N THR A 81 25.71 21.51 1.84
CA THR A 81 26.27 21.13 0.55
C THR A 81 27.42 22.03 0.14
N ASN A 82 27.46 23.27 0.64
CA ASN A 82 28.38 24.33 0.22
C ASN A 82 28.41 24.49 -1.32
N ALA A 83 27.28 24.28 -2.00
CA ALA A 83 27.19 24.19 -3.45
C ALA A 83 26.05 25.05 -4.04
N VAL A 84 26.20 25.41 -5.32
CA VAL A 84 25.23 26.16 -6.15
C VAL A 84 25.36 25.73 -7.62
N GLY A 85 24.55 26.28 -8.53
CA GLY A 85 24.67 25.95 -9.95
C GLY A 85 23.49 26.30 -10.87
N ALA A 86 22.36 26.77 -10.35
CA ALA A 86 21.17 27.06 -11.14
C ALA A 86 21.46 28.13 -12.21
N ALA A 87 22.10 29.25 -11.85
CA ALA A 87 22.40 30.33 -12.78
C ALA A 87 23.31 29.85 -13.93
N ARG A 88 24.33 29.05 -13.59
CA ARG A 88 25.23 28.46 -14.59
C ARG A 88 24.52 27.48 -15.51
N ARG A 89 23.74 26.55 -14.96
CA ARG A 89 22.99 25.57 -15.75
C ARG A 89 21.97 26.23 -16.69
N LEU A 90 21.33 27.31 -16.25
CA LEU A 90 20.42 28.09 -17.09
C LEU A 90 21.15 28.78 -18.25
N ARG A 91 22.34 29.36 -18.02
CA ARG A 91 23.17 29.92 -19.11
C ARG A 91 23.59 28.84 -20.11
N GLU A 92 24.06 27.70 -19.61
CA GLU A 92 24.45 26.55 -20.43
C GLU A 92 23.27 26.00 -21.25
N ALA A 93 22.05 26.07 -20.71
CA ALA A 93 20.83 25.70 -21.42
C ALA A 93 20.41 26.71 -22.49
N GLY A 94 20.80 27.99 -22.37
CA GLY A 94 20.52 29.05 -23.34
C GLY A 94 19.65 30.22 -22.83
N PHE A 95 19.41 30.33 -21.52
CA PHE A 95 18.69 31.46 -20.93
C PHE A 95 19.56 32.72 -20.83
N GLN A 96 18.92 33.89 -20.93
CA GLN A 96 19.51 35.14 -20.42
C GLN A 96 19.30 35.18 -18.90
N VAL A 97 20.39 35.09 -18.12
CA VAL A 97 20.31 34.96 -16.66
C VAL A 97 20.56 36.29 -15.97
N ARG A 98 19.58 36.74 -15.18
CA ARG A 98 19.68 37.84 -14.22
C ARG A 98 19.79 37.23 -12.81
N GLU A 99 21.02 37.18 -12.30
CA GLU A 99 21.25 36.75 -10.91
C GLU A 99 20.73 37.83 -9.97
N ALA A 100 19.91 37.42 -9.01
CA ALA A 100 19.44 38.26 -7.93
C ALA A 100 20.40 38.15 -6.75
N GLY A 101 20.75 39.30 -6.17
CA GLY A 101 21.59 39.37 -4.96
C GLY A 101 20.80 39.03 -3.69
N ASP A 102 21.06 39.78 -2.62
CA ASP A 102 20.31 39.65 -1.37
C ASP A 102 18.82 40.01 -1.53
N PHE A 103 18.03 39.71 -0.50
CA PHE A 103 16.57 39.88 -0.44
C PHE A 103 16.09 41.36 -0.41
N GLY A 104 16.60 42.16 -1.34
CA GLY A 104 16.16 43.52 -1.63
C GLY A 104 14.83 43.56 -2.41
N THR A 105 14.64 44.60 -3.22
CA THR A 105 13.44 44.73 -4.06
C THR A 105 13.48 43.71 -5.20
N MET A 106 12.43 42.88 -5.32
CA MET A 106 12.30 41.92 -6.41
C MET A 106 11.94 42.64 -7.71
N ASP A 107 12.69 42.39 -8.79
CA ASP A 107 12.38 42.86 -10.14
C ASP A 107 12.12 41.67 -11.06
N LEU A 108 10.86 41.51 -11.47
CA LEU A 108 10.41 40.46 -12.39
C LEU A 108 10.09 41.00 -13.79
N ARG A 109 10.44 42.26 -14.10
CA ARG A 109 10.14 42.81 -15.43
C ARG A 109 10.87 42.03 -16.51
N GLY A 110 10.08 41.58 -17.48
CA GLY A 110 10.54 40.77 -18.62
C GLY A 110 11.00 39.36 -18.26
N ALA A 111 10.76 38.88 -17.03
CA ALA A 111 11.12 37.52 -16.64
C ALA A 111 10.18 36.51 -17.29
N ASP A 112 10.76 35.51 -17.96
CA ASP A 112 10.03 34.32 -18.45
C ASP A 112 10.13 33.16 -17.45
N LEU A 113 11.20 33.15 -16.64
CA LEU A 113 11.46 32.17 -15.60
C LEU A 113 11.93 32.87 -14.31
N VAL A 114 11.44 32.43 -13.16
CA VAL A 114 11.97 32.77 -11.83
C VAL A 114 12.39 31.49 -11.15
N VAL A 115 13.64 31.42 -10.66
CA VAL A 115 14.20 30.23 -10.01
C VAL A 115 14.61 30.55 -8.59
N PHE A 116 14.07 29.79 -7.64
CA PHE A 116 14.57 29.69 -6.28
C PHE A 116 15.40 28.42 -6.17
N GLY A 117 16.71 28.60 -5.96
CA GLY A 117 17.67 27.51 -5.83
C GLY A 117 17.44 26.67 -4.58
N SER A 118 18.10 25.51 -4.51
CA SER A 118 17.89 24.58 -3.41
C SER A 118 18.36 25.18 -2.08
N PHE A 119 17.57 24.99 -1.03
CA PHE A 119 17.76 25.50 0.32
C PHE A 119 17.83 27.04 0.43
N LEU A 120 17.35 27.78 -0.58
CA LEU A 120 17.21 29.24 -0.46
C LEU A 120 16.34 29.64 0.75
N SER A 121 15.43 28.77 1.18
CA SER A 121 14.59 28.97 2.36
C SER A 121 15.36 29.15 3.65
N GLU A 122 16.58 28.64 3.73
CA GLU A 122 17.45 28.75 4.91
C GLU A 122 18.22 30.07 4.97
N LYS A 123 18.26 30.83 3.86
CA LYS A 123 18.92 32.13 3.85
C LYS A 123 18.18 33.09 4.78
N PRO A 124 18.87 33.78 5.71
CA PRO A 124 18.23 34.72 6.62
C PRO A 124 17.38 35.77 5.89
N GLY A 125 16.15 35.98 6.34
CA GLY A 125 15.19 36.93 5.75
C GLY A 125 14.30 36.36 4.63
N TYR A 126 14.47 35.09 4.24
CA TYR A 126 13.70 34.47 3.15
C TYR A 126 12.18 34.59 3.34
N ILE A 127 11.67 34.21 4.52
CA ILE A 127 10.23 34.18 4.79
C ILE A 127 9.60 35.59 4.69
N GLU A 128 10.29 36.61 5.17
CA GLU A 128 9.83 38.00 5.04
C GLU A 128 9.86 38.45 3.57
N PHE A 129 10.91 38.09 2.85
CA PHE A 129 11.08 38.40 1.44
C PHE A 129 9.98 37.81 0.56
N VAL A 130 9.66 36.51 0.70
CA VAL A 130 8.60 35.88 -0.10
C VAL A 130 7.22 36.39 0.28
N ARG A 131 6.98 36.67 1.56
CA ARG A 131 5.71 37.26 2.03
C ARG A 131 5.49 38.65 1.43
N ARG A 132 6.52 39.49 1.43
CA ARG A 132 6.46 40.86 0.86
C ARG A 132 6.23 40.86 -0.64
N ASN A 133 6.78 39.88 -1.37
CA ASN A 133 6.73 39.81 -2.84
C ASN A 133 5.68 38.83 -3.39
N ARG A 134 4.84 38.24 -2.52
CA ARG A 134 3.84 37.22 -2.89
C ARG A 134 2.97 37.63 -4.08
N THR A 135 2.35 38.80 -4.03
CA THR A 135 1.46 39.28 -5.09
C THR A 135 2.21 39.47 -6.41
N LEU A 136 3.42 40.04 -6.35
CA LEU A 136 4.26 40.24 -7.53
C LEU A 136 4.61 38.90 -8.23
N LEU A 137 4.93 37.87 -7.44
CA LEU A 137 5.19 36.52 -7.97
C LEU A 137 3.94 35.92 -8.62
N GLN A 138 2.79 36.00 -7.94
CA GLN A 138 1.53 35.49 -8.45
C GLN A 138 1.13 36.18 -9.76
N ASP A 139 1.23 37.51 -9.81
CA ASP A 139 0.89 38.30 -10.99
C ASP A 139 1.82 38.00 -12.17
N ALA A 140 3.12 37.86 -11.91
CA ALA A 140 4.09 37.48 -12.95
C ALA A 140 3.77 36.10 -13.52
N VAL A 141 3.47 35.11 -12.68
CA VAL A 141 3.08 33.77 -13.13
C VAL A 141 1.75 33.83 -13.87
N ALA A 142 0.76 34.56 -13.36
CA ALA A 142 -0.52 34.73 -14.03
C ALA A 142 -0.36 35.32 -15.44
N ALA A 143 0.61 36.22 -15.64
CA ALA A 143 0.92 36.85 -16.93
C ALA A 143 1.67 35.94 -17.92
N GLY A 144 2.24 34.81 -17.48
CA GLY A 144 2.94 33.86 -18.35
C GLY A 144 4.33 33.44 -17.89
N THR A 145 4.78 33.88 -16.71
CA THR A 145 6.08 33.47 -16.15
C THR A 145 6.00 32.03 -15.63
N VAL A 146 7.08 31.27 -15.78
CA VAL A 146 7.27 30.01 -15.05
C VAL A 146 8.03 30.28 -13.76
N PHE A 147 7.50 29.84 -12.63
CA PHE A 147 8.22 29.85 -11.36
C PHE A 147 8.71 28.43 -11.05
N LEU A 148 9.99 28.28 -10.71
CA LEU A 148 10.59 27.02 -10.30
C LEU A 148 11.22 27.19 -8.92
N GLN A 149 10.80 26.37 -7.96
CA GLN A 149 11.51 26.20 -6.70
C GLN A 149 12.07 24.79 -6.61
N LEU A 150 13.38 24.71 -6.36
CA LEU A 150 14.08 23.46 -6.10
C LEU A 150 13.89 23.03 -4.63
N THR A 151 14.62 22.01 -4.17
CA THR A 151 14.39 21.46 -2.82
C THR A 151 14.59 22.53 -1.74
N ALA A 152 13.78 22.48 -0.68
CA ALA A 152 13.84 23.44 0.41
C ALA A 152 13.44 22.75 1.71
N ALA A 153 14.03 23.18 2.82
CA ALA A 153 13.92 22.49 4.10
C ALA A 153 12.58 22.75 4.80
N ASP A 154 11.94 21.69 5.31
CA ASP A 154 10.64 21.79 6.00
C ASP A 154 10.71 22.60 7.30
N GLN A 155 11.87 22.66 7.95
CA GLN A 155 12.08 23.41 9.19
C GLN A 155 12.07 24.93 8.94
N THR A 156 12.30 25.36 7.70
CA THR A 156 12.32 26.79 7.32
C THR A 156 11.12 27.20 6.45
N GLU A 157 10.65 26.32 5.57
CA GLU A 157 9.46 26.52 4.74
C GLU A 157 8.59 25.25 4.72
N PRO A 158 7.84 24.95 5.80
CA PRO A 158 6.98 23.77 5.87
C PRO A 158 5.82 23.83 4.85
N GLU A 159 5.43 25.03 4.43
CA GLU A 159 4.46 25.28 3.35
C GLU A 159 4.89 26.49 2.52
N ALA A 160 4.75 26.42 1.19
CA ALA A 160 5.08 27.52 0.29
C ALA A 160 4.05 28.67 0.39
N GLN A 161 4.34 29.67 1.23
CA GLN A 161 3.37 30.70 1.66
C GLN A 161 2.99 31.74 0.58
N PHE A 162 3.68 31.75 -0.56
CA PHE A 162 3.48 32.72 -1.64
C PHE A 162 2.58 32.21 -2.77
N LEU A 163 2.10 30.96 -2.69
CA LEU A 163 1.21 30.39 -3.71
C LEU A 163 -0.17 31.06 -3.74
N PRO A 164 -0.85 31.10 -4.91
CA PRO A 164 -2.25 31.51 -5.00
C PRO A 164 -3.15 30.50 -4.27
N ALA A 165 -4.34 30.93 -3.83
CA ALA A 165 -5.17 30.15 -2.90
C ALA A 165 -5.59 28.75 -3.39
N HIS A 166 -5.62 28.51 -4.71
CA HIS A 166 -5.97 27.21 -5.30
C HIS A 166 -4.79 26.24 -5.43
N LEU A 167 -3.57 26.67 -5.07
CA LEU A 167 -2.35 25.85 -5.08
C LEU A 167 -1.76 25.77 -3.66
N ARG A 168 -1.33 24.58 -3.24
CA ARG A 168 -0.58 24.39 -1.99
C ARG A 168 0.51 23.34 -2.15
N ILE A 169 1.65 23.60 -1.51
CA ILE A 169 2.78 22.67 -1.41
C ILE A 169 3.20 22.60 0.04
N GLY A 170 3.18 21.39 0.61
CA GLY A 170 3.71 21.08 1.94
C GLY A 170 4.94 20.18 1.84
N ARG A 171 5.85 20.33 2.79
CA ARG A 171 7.15 19.62 2.83
C ARG A 171 7.27 18.73 4.06
N ALA A 172 8.07 17.68 3.96
CA ALA A 172 8.41 16.77 5.04
C ALA A 172 9.89 16.39 5.00
N ASP A 173 10.44 16.15 6.19
CA ASP A 173 11.80 15.62 6.43
C ASP A 173 11.93 14.13 6.05
N GLU A 174 11.66 13.81 4.78
CA GLU A 174 11.86 12.48 4.19
C GLU A 174 12.69 12.61 2.90
N ASP A 175 13.65 11.70 2.71
CA ASP A 175 14.54 11.60 1.55
C ASP A 175 14.19 10.33 0.73
N LEU A 176 14.14 10.42 -0.60
CA LEU A 176 13.69 9.31 -1.47
C LEU A 176 14.79 8.82 -2.41
N GLU A 177 15.05 7.50 -2.36
CA GLU A 177 16.03 6.81 -3.22
C GLU A 177 15.47 6.44 -4.59
N GLU A 178 14.21 6.01 -4.64
CA GLU A 178 13.55 5.58 -5.86
C GLU A 178 12.62 6.66 -6.38
N ILE A 179 12.67 6.92 -7.68
CA ILE A 179 11.87 7.94 -8.34
C ILE A 179 11.26 7.35 -9.61
N PHE A 180 9.97 7.56 -9.81
CA PHE A 180 9.20 7.06 -10.94
C PHE A 180 8.53 8.23 -11.67
N ALA A 181 8.36 8.11 -12.99
CA ALA A 181 7.66 9.10 -13.79
C ALA A 181 6.20 8.71 -14.00
N LEU A 182 5.27 9.49 -13.44
CA LEU A 182 3.83 9.33 -13.69
C LEU A 182 3.42 9.93 -15.05
N GLN A 183 4.17 10.93 -15.52
CA GLN A 183 3.97 11.54 -16.83
C GLN A 183 5.25 11.39 -17.67
N PRO A 184 5.61 10.16 -18.09
CA PRO A 184 6.89 9.87 -18.74
C PRO A 184 7.10 10.62 -20.07
N ASN A 185 6.01 11.08 -20.71
CA ASN A 185 6.04 11.85 -21.95
C ASN A 185 6.06 13.37 -21.72
N HIS A 186 6.16 13.83 -20.46
CA HIS A 186 6.19 15.25 -20.15
C HIS A 186 7.48 15.91 -20.68
N LEU A 187 7.39 17.12 -21.20
CA LEU A 187 8.51 17.81 -21.87
C LEU A 187 9.74 17.96 -20.96
N LEU A 188 9.53 18.18 -19.65
CA LEU A 188 10.62 18.25 -18.66
C LEU A 188 11.40 16.94 -18.51
N LEU A 189 10.77 15.80 -18.82
CA LEU A 189 11.33 14.45 -18.64
C LEU A 189 11.85 13.83 -19.95
N GLU A 190 11.85 14.58 -21.06
CA GLU A 190 12.28 14.08 -22.35
C GLU A 190 13.76 13.62 -22.30
N GLY A 191 13.97 12.32 -22.59
CA GLY A 191 15.30 11.71 -22.55
C GLY A 191 15.91 11.59 -21.16
N ALA A 192 15.12 11.65 -20.08
CA ALA A 192 15.57 11.55 -18.69
C ALA A 192 16.23 10.22 -18.28
N GLY A 193 16.32 9.23 -19.18
CA GLY A 193 16.87 7.90 -18.86
C GLY A 193 15.89 7.01 -18.10
N LEU A 194 14.58 7.19 -18.32
CA LEU A 194 13.54 6.32 -17.76
C LEU A 194 13.72 4.88 -18.27
N SER A 195 13.66 3.90 -17.38
CA SER A 195 13.92 2.49 -17.67
C SER A 195 12.83 1.57 -17.12
N GLY A 196 12.68 0.39 -17.74
CA GLY A 196 11.67 -0.61 -17.36
C GLY A 196 10.25 -0.25 -17.79
N SER A 197 9.31 -1.16 -17.55
CA SER A 197 7.86 -0.95 -17.78
C SER A 197 7.26 0.12 -16.88
N ASP A 198 7.91 0.40 -15.75
CA ASP A 198 7.37 1.22 -14.67
C ASP A 198 7.91 2.66 -14.71
N PHE A 199 8.62 3.01 -15.79
CA PHE A 199 9.21 4.34 -16.02
C PHE A 199 10.06 4.84 -14.84
N ARG A 200 10.88 3.95 -14.28
CA ARG A 200 11.77 4.27 -13.17
C ARG A 200 12.92 5.15 -13.63
N LEU A 201 13.14 6.24 -12.91
CA LEU A 201 14.27 7.14 -13.05
C LEU A 201 15.40 6.68 -12.12
N ARG A 202 16.54 6.25 -12.67
CA ARG A 202 17.73 5.94 -11.88
C ARG A 202 18.61 7.19 -11.81
N LEU A 203 18.66 7.80 -10.64
CA LEU A 203 19.62 8.84 -10.32
C LEU A 203 20.58 8.33 -9.25
N PRO A 204 21.90 8.51 -9.42
CA PRO A 204 22.83 8.14 -8.37
C PRO A 204 22.65 9.07 -7.17
N ALA A 205 23.09 8.59 -6.00
CA ALA A 205 23.20 9.41 -4.81
C ALA A 205 24.02 10.68 -5.10
N HIS A 206 23.61 11.79 -4.49
CA HIS A 206 24.26 13.10 -4.64
C HIS A 206 24.57 13.64 -3.25
N HIS A 207 25.78 14.19 -3.03
CA HIS A 207 26.28 14.57 -1.69
C HIS A 207 26.11 13.47 -0.61
N GLU A 208 26.36 12.21 -0.96
CA GLU A 208 26.22 11.04 -0.06
C GLU A 208 24.78 10.81 0.46
N ARG A 209 23.79 11.40 -0.20
CA ARG A 209 22.37 11.26 0.12
C ARG A 209 21.58 10.75 -1.08
N ALA A 210 20.33 10.36 -0.82
CA ALA A 210 19.37 10.02 -1.85
C ALA A 210 19.22 11.17 -2.88
N PRO A 211 18.75 10.94 -4.12
CA PRO A 211 18.61 11.99 -5.12
C PRO A 211 17.52 13.03 -4.82
N SER A 212 16.54 12.70 -3.95
CA SER A 212 15.45 13.59 -3.53
C SER A 212 15.55 13.89 -2.04
N TRP A 213 15.48 15.18 -1.66
CA TRP A 213 15.59 15.68 -0.30
C TRP A 213 14.39 16.52 0.10
N GLU A 214 13.99 16.49 1.38
CA GLU A 214 12.95 17.37 1.94
C GLU A 214 11.66 17.32 1.11
N THR A 215 11.14 16.11 0.99
CA THR A 215 10.14 15.74 0.00
C THR A 215 8.80 16.44 0.17
N LEU A 216 8.00 16.40 -0.89
CA LEU A 216 6.69 17.02 -0.87
C LEU A 216 5.69 16.06 -0.22
N GLU A 217 5.04 16.48 0.86
CA GLU A 217 3.99 15.69 1.52
C GLU A 217 2.58 16.08 1.08
N ARG A 218 2.43 17.27 0.47
CA ARG A 218 1.15 17.81 -0.03
C ARG A 218 1.36 18.62 -1.32
N GLN A 219 0.43 18.50 -2.28
CA GLN A 219 0.53 19.07 -3.63
C GLN A 219 -0.81 19.51 -4.24
N ASN A 220 -1.66 20.16 -3.46
CA ASN A 220 -3.00 20.56 -3.86
C ASN A 220 -2.99 21.41 -5.14
N GLY A 221 -3.75 20.99 -6.15
CA GLY A 221 -3.88 21.73 -7.41
C GLY A 221 -2.71 21.53 -8.38
N PHE A 222 -1.76 20.65 -8.06
CA PHE A 222 -0.64 20.30 -8.94
C PHE A 222 -0.86 18.96 -9.66
N GLY A 223 -0.35 18.88 -10.88
CA GLY A 223 -0.02 17.62 -11.54
C GLY A 223 1.30 17.07 -11.03
N VAL A 224 1.34 15.79 -10.69
CA VAL A 224 2.57 15.08 -10.29
C VAL A 224 3.24 14.50 -11.52
N LEU A 225 4.49 14.88 -11.74
CA LEU A 225 5.32 14.42 -12.86
C LEU A 225 6.24 13.28 -12.43
N LEU A 226 6.91 13.45 -11.27
CA LEU A 226 7.75 12.44 -10.62
C LEU A 226 7.25 12.15 -9.20
N CYS A 227 7.41 10.92 -8.73
CA CYS A 227 6.95 10.43 -7.42
C CYS A 227 7.87 9.34 -6.85
N SER A 228 7.78 9.00 -5.55
CA SER A 228 8.53 7.87 -4.95
C SER A 228 8.06 6.50 -5.38
N ASP A 229 6.87 6.38 -5.96
CA ASP A 229 6.34 5.12 -6.45
C ASP A 229 5.62 5.28 -7.81
N SER A 230 5.31 4.15 -8.43
CA SER A 230 4.64 4.08 -9.73
C SER A 230 3.13 4.40 -9.68
N ILE A 231 2.58 4.65 -8.49
CA ILE A 231 1.14 4.89 -8.27
C ILE A 231 0.85 6.32 -7.79
N GLY A 232 1.88 7.13 -7.56
CA GLY A 232 1.77 8.57 -7.30
C GLY A 232 1.68 8.99 -5.84
N THR A 233 2.24 8.21 -4.92
CA THR A 233 2.48 8.65 -3.53
C THR A 233 3.90 9.22 -3.36
N GLY A 234 4.07 10.22 -2.48
CA GLY A 234 5.32 10.97 -2.28
C GLY A 234 5.80 11.78 -3.50
N PRO A 235 5.15 12.92 -3.83
CA PRO A 235 5.53 13.74 -4.98
C PRO A 235 6.96 14.25 -4.93
N VAL A 236 7.65 14.15 -6.07
CA VAL A 236 9.04 14.60 -6.24
C VAL A 236 9.13 15.83 -7.14
N LEU A 237 8.43 15.84 -8.27
CA LEU A 237 8.36 16.99 -9.20
C LEU A 237 6.91 17.22 -9.57
N VAL A 238 6.43 18.45 -9.37
CA VAL A 238 5.03 18.81 -9.57
C VAL A 238 4.86 20.12 -10.34
N GLU A 239 3.77 20.23 -11.10
CA GLU A 239 3.42 21.40 -11.91
C GLU A 239 2.01 21.90 -11.57
N GLY A 240 1.86 23.20 -11.30
CA GLY A 240 0.61 23.85 -10.92
C GLY A 240 0.24 24.96 -11.91
N PRO A 241 -1.00 24.99 -12.45
CA PRO A 241 -1.42 26.05 -13.36
C PRO A 241 -1.80 27.33 -12.61
N HIS A 242 -1.36 28.49 -13.11
CA HIS A 242 -1.86 29.78 -12.67
C HIS A 242 -1.83 30.81 -13.80
N GLY A 243 -3.00 31.31 -14.20
CA GLY A 243 -3.15 32.16 -15.39
C GLY A 243 -2.53 31.51 -16.62
N ARG A 244 -1.63 32.23 -17.29
CA ARG A 244 -0.89 31.71 -18.46
C ARG A 244 0.40 30.97 -18.08
N GLY A 245 0.93 31.19 -16.89
CA GLY A 245 2.19 30.63 -16.42
C GLY A 245 2.03 29.32 -15.65
N ARG A 246 3.10 28.94 -14.95
CA ARG A 246 3.22 27.66 -14.23
C ARG A 246 4.03 27.83 -12.95
N PHE A 247 3.61 27.15 -11.90
CA PHE A 247 4.40 26.91 -10.69
C PHE A 247 4.99 25.50 -10.77
N LEU A 248 6.30 25.37 -10.66
CA LEU A 248 7.04 24.10 -10.62
C LEU A 248 7.73 23.97 -9.26
N PHE A 249 7.56 22.83 -8.62
CA PHE A 249 8.22 22.49 -7.37
C PHE A 249 8.89 21.14 -7.49
N THR A 250 10.10 21.01 -6.97
CA THR A 250 10.80 19.73 -6.92
C THR A 250 11.59 19.55 -5.64
N SER A 251 11.65 18.32 -5.14
CA SER A 251 12.55 17.90 -4.06
C SER A 251 13.92 17.44 -4.58
N LEU A 252 14.21 17.61 -5.87
CA LEU A 252 15.52 17.31 -6.46
C LEU A 252 16.48 18.50 -6.33
N ALA A 253 17.68 18.26 -5.82
CA ALA A 253 18.75 19.26 -5.72
C ALA A 253 19.52 19.43 -7.04
N LEU A 254 18.82 19.83 -8.09
CA LEU A 254 19.34 19.86 -9.47
C LEU A 254 20.44 20.91 -9.70
N ASP A 255 20.52 21.89 -8.82
CA ASP A 255 21.45 23.02 -8.87
C ASP A 255 22.68 22.82 -7.99
N LYS A 256 22.71 21.89 -7.02
CA LYS A 256 23.83 21.71 -6.08
C LYS A 256 25.02 20.97 -6.69
N VAL A 257 25.47 21.42 -7.86
CA VAL A 257 26.40 20.71 -8.74
C VAL A 257 27.72 21.46 -8.98
N TYR A 258 27.94 22.63 -8.38
CA TYR A 258 29.24 23.32 -8.39
C TYR A 258 29.67 23.78 -6.99
N ARG A 259 30.96 23.58 -6.67
CA ARG A 259 31.67 24.15 -5.51
C ARG A 259 32.83 24.99 -6.02
N ALA A 260 32.83 26.29 -5.73
CA ALA A 260 33.88 27.23 -6.18
C ALA A 260 34.26 27.01 -7.67
N GLU A 261 33.24 27.01 -8.54
CA GLU A 261 33.33 26.80 -10.00
C GLU A 261 33.62 25.38 -10.51
N LEU A 262 34.02 24.45 -9.63
CA LEU A 262 34.29 23.05 -9.98
C LEU A 262 33.00 22.22 -9.95
N PRO A 263 32.72 21.40 -10.98
CA PRO A 263 31.57 20.51 -10.98
C PRO A 263 31.73 19.41 -9.92
N ILE A 264 30.64 19.08 -9.24
CA ILE A 264 30.59 18.04 -8.19
C ILE A 264 29.37 17.13 -8.37
N GLY A 265 29.51 15.87 -7.96
CA GLY A 265 28.49 14.82 -8.13
C GLY A 265 28.87 13.79 -9.20
N ALA A 266 28.14 12.68 -9.23
CA ALA A 266 28.35 11.63 -10.21
C ALA A 266 28.06 12.13 -11.65
N GLY A 267 28.79 11.60 -12.64
CA GLY A 267 28.65 12.01 -14.04
C GLY A 267 27.22 11.88 -14.58
N GLU A 268 26.51 10.82 -14.18
CA GLU A 268 25.11 10.59 -14.55
C GLU A 268 24.17 11.66 -13.96
N TYR A 269 24.40 12.10 -12.71
CA TYR A 269 23.62 13.17 -12.09
C TYR A 269 23.85 14.52 -12.79
N LEU A 270 25.11 14.82 -13.12
CA LEU A 270 25.47 16.03 -13.86
C LEU A 270 24.80 16.07 -15.25
N GLU A 271 24.77 14.93 -15.95
CA GLU A 271 24.09 14.82 -17.24
C GLU A 271 22.56 14.98 -17.10
N PHE A 272 21.95 14.38 -16.07
CA PHE A 272 20.53 14.55 -15.80
C PHE A 272 20.17 16.01 -15.48
N SER A 273 20.93 16.66 -14.58
CA SER A 273 20.80 18.10 -14.28
C SER A 273 20.89 18.94 -15.56
N SER A 274 21.93 18.73 -16.37
CA SER A 274 22.12 19.43 -17.65
C SER A 274 20.92 19.26 -18.59
N ARG A 275 20.38 18.04 -18.66
CA ARG A 275 19.21 17.73 -19.50
C ARG A 275 17.93 18.37 -18.99
N PHE A 276 17.69 18.33 -17.69
CA PHE A 276 16.53 18.98 -17.08
C PHE A 276 16.50 20.48 -17.41
N PHE A 277 17.63 21.19 -17.27
CA PHE A 277 17.67 22.63 -17.59
C PHE A 277 17.50 22.92 -19.10
N ARG A 278 18.00 22.05 -20.00
CA ARG A 278 17.69 22.15 -21.45
C ARG A 278 16.20 21.94 -21.75
N ASN A 279 15.57 20.97 -21.09
CA ASN A 279 14.14 20.72 -21.23
C ASN A 279 13.31 21.87 -20.63
N LEU A 280 13.78 22.46 -19.53
CA LEU A 280 13.17 23.63 -18.92
C LEU A 280 13.15 24.84 -19.86
N LEU A 281 14.21 25.06 -20.65
CA LEU A 281 14.21 26.09 -21.70
C LEU A 281 13.05 25.90 -22.69
N ARG A 282 12.95 24.70 -23.29
CA ARG A 282 11.88 24.37 -24.24
C ARG A 282 10.50 24.51 -23.61
N TYR A 283 10.38 24.12 -22.34
CA TYR A 283 9.12 24.19 -21.62
C TYR A 283 8.71 25.63 -21.29
N VAL A 284 9.65 26.48 -20.84
CA VAL A 284 9.41 27.92 -20.63
C VAL A 284 9.03 28.59 -21.95
N GLU A 285 9.68 28.25 -23.05
CA GLU A 285 9.29 28.73 -24.38
C GLU A 285 7.86 28.33 -24.74
N ALA A 286 7.48 27.07 -24.49
CA ALA A 286 6.13 26.59 -24.75
C ALA A 286 5.07 27.31 -23.90
N VAL A 287 5.35 27.58 -22.63
CA VAL A 287 4.47 28.36 -21.75
C VAL A 287 4.35 29.80 -22.27
N ARG A 288 5.49 30.43 -22.59
CA ARG A 288 5.57 31.80 -23.14
C ARG A 288 4.77 31.94 -24.43
N THR A 289 4.84 30.96 -25.34
CA THR A 289 4.09 30.96 -26.60
C THR A 289 2.66 30.43 -26.48
N GLY A 290 2.24 29.97 -25.30
CA GLY A 290 0.92 29.38 -25.08
C GLY A 290 0.71 28.03 -25.76
N SER A 291 1.78 27.33 -26.14
CA SER A 291 1.75 25.99 -26.74
C SER A 291 1.96 24.87 -25.72
N ALA A 292 2.27 25.21 -24.46
CA ALA A 292 2.37 24.23 -23.37
C ALA A 292 1.01 23.53 -23.14
N PRO A 293 0.98 22.20 -22.99
CA PRO A 293 -0.23 21.47 -22.66
C PRO A 293 -0.89 21.97 -21.37
N SER A 294 -2.19 21.70 -21.24
CA SER A 294 -2.91 21.91 -19.98
C SER A 294 -2.37 20.96 -18.90
N VAL A 295 -2.25 21.47 -17.68
CA VAL A 295 -1.81 20.66 -16.53
C VAL A 295 -2.89 19.66 -16.16
N VAL A 296 -2.51 18.39 -16.12
CA VAL A 296 -3.35 17.32 -15.56
C VAL A 296 -3.08 17.24 -14.07
N VAL A 297 -3.98 17.80 -13.26
CA VAL A 297 -3.87 17.74 -11.79
C VAL A 297 -4.01 16.29 -11.33
N THR A 298 -3.01 15.79 -10.61
CA THR A 298 -2.99 14.39 -10.13
C THR A 298 -3.87 14.28 -8.89
N ARG A 299 -4.79 13.32 -8.92
CA ARG A 299 -5.63 12.98 -7.76
C ARG A 299 -4.87 11.93 -6.92
N PRO A 300 -4.84 12.02 -5.58
CA PRO A 300 -4.24 10.99 -4.74
C PRO A 300 -4.84 9.62 -5.04
N VAL A 301 -3.99 8.59 -5.18
CA VAL A 301 -4.43 7.20 -5.37
C VAL A 301 -4.73 6.56 -4.01
N GLU A 302 -5.84 5.82 -3.95
CA GLU A 302 -6.22 4.97 -2.82
C GLU A 302 -5.40 3.69 -2.84
N THR A 303 -4.33 3.64 -2.05
CA THR A 303 -3.82 2.35 -1.56
C THR A 303 -4.14 2.22 -0.08
N THR A 304 -4.68 1.05 0.28
CA THR A 304 -4.81 0.65 1.68
C THR A 304 -3.51 0.09 2.17
N THR A 305 -3.15 0.45 3.40
CA THR A 305 -2.01 -0.14 4.07
C THR A 305 -2.39 -1.57 4.47
N PRO A 306 -1.66 -2.64 4.08
CA PRO A 306 -2.00 -3.99 4.51
C PRO A 306 -2.15 -4.08 6.05
N GLY A 307 -3.28 -4.63 6.50
CA GLY A 307 -3.64 -4.71 7.93
C GLY A 307 -4.25 -3.43 8.53
N SER A 308 -4.51 -2.39 7.73
CA SER A 308 -5.34 -1.25 8.13
C SER A 308 -6.83 -1.54 8.00
N TRP A 309 -7.63 -0.77 8.73
CA TRP A 309 -9.08 -0.77 8.66
C TRP A 309 -9.62 0.65 8.74
N SER A 310 -10.87 0.87 8.33
CA SER A 310 -11.42 2.22 8.23
C SER A 310 -12.74 2.40 8.97
N MET A 311 -13.02 3.64 9.35
CA MET A 311 -14.34 4.12 9.71
C MET A 311 -14.68 5.38 8.89
N VAL A 312 -15.96 5.61 8.64
CA VAL A 312 -16.42 6.72 7.79
C VAL A 312 -17.35 7.64 8.54
N LEU A 313 -17.14 8.95 8.40
CA LEU A 313 -18.06 9.97 8.90
C LEU A 313 -18.86 10.54 7.71
N LEU A 314 -20.18 10.51 7.85
CA LEU A 314 -21.14 11.20 7.01
C LEU A 314 -21.54 12.50 7.71
N PRO A 315 -21.11 13.67 7.21
CA PRO A 315 -21.44 14.96 7.81
C PRO A 315 -22.87 15.38 7.41
N ASP A 316 -23.27 16.58 7.84
CA ASP A 316 -24.57 17.21 7.62
C ASP A 316 -25.09 17.05 6.17
N THR A 317 -26.16 16.27 5.99
CA THR A 317 -26.71 15.90 4.67
C THR A 317 -27.98 16.66 4.31
N GLN A 318 -28.43 17.59 5.14
CA GLN A 318 -29.76 18.19 5.07
C GLN A 318 -30.10 18.75 3.67
N TYR A 319 -29.13 19.35 2.99
CA TYR A 319 -29.32 19.90 1.65
C TYR A 319 -29.37 18.86 0.52
N TYR A 320 -28.96 17.61 0.77
CA TYR A 320 -29.08 16.54 -0.23
C TYR A 320 -30.51 16.00 -0.32
N VAL A 321 -31.28 16.08 0.77
CA VAL A 321 -32.67 15.62 0.82
C VAL A 321 -33.68 16.76 0.73
N TYR A 322 -33.25 18.01 0.90
CA TYR A 322 -34.10 19.19 0.86
C TYR A 322 -34.83 19.36 -0.49
N PRO A 323 -36.16 19.46 -0.54
CA PRO A 323 -36.94 19.62 -1.77
C PRO A 323 -36.51 20.84 -2.61
N PRO A 324 -36.34 20.71 -3.94
CA PRO A 324 -36.76 19.58 -4.79
C PRO A 324 -35.72 18.42 -4.89
N ALA A 325 -34.92 18.17 -3.86
CA ALA A 325 -33.96 17.06 -3.76
C ALA A 325 -32.93 17.01 -4.90
N THR A 326 -32.59 18.18 -5.44
CA THR A 326 -31.67 18.35 -6.58
C THR A 326 -30.31 17.68 -6.36
N TYR A 327 -29.89 17.55 -5.10
CA TYR A 327 -28.57 17.04 -4.72
C TYR A 327 -28.59 15.62 -4.13
N ALA A 328 -29.72 14.90 -4.23
CA ALA A 328 -29.83 13.53 -3.68
C ALA A 328 -28.81 12.56 -4.28
N SER A 329 -28.33 12.79 -5.50
CA SER A 329 -27.29 12.00 -6.15
C SER A 329 -25.96 12.03 -5.39
N PHE A 330 -25.64 13.12 -4.68
CA PHE A 330 -24.44 13.20 -3.84
C PHE A 330 -24.52 12.24 -2.65
N PHE A 331 -25.66 12.21 -1.96
CA PHE A 331 -25.87 11.32 -0.82
C PHE A 331 -25.93 9.84 -1.23
N ARG A 332 -26.54 9.55 -2.39
CA ARG A 332 -26.48 8.21 -3.01
C ARG A 332 -25.05 7.81 -3.36
N ALA A 333 -24.26 8.72 -3.92
CA ALA A 333 -22.86 8.43 -4.25
C ALA A 333 -22.01 8.13 -3.01
N GLN A 334 -22.26 8.82 -1.88
CA GLN A 334 -21.60 8.53 -0.60
C GLN A 334 -21.90 7.10 -0.13
N THR A 335 -23.18 6.75 -0.01
CA THR A 335 -23.60 5.42 0.46
C THR A 335 -23.19 4.29 -0.51
N ASP A 336 -23.32 4.49 -1.82
CA ASP A 336 -22.89 3.51 -2.83
C ASP A 336 -21.37 3.31 -2.86
N TRP A 337 -20.59 4.36 -2.58
CA TRP A 337 -19.14 4.23 -2.47
C TRP A 337 -18.74 3.46 -1.22
N ILE A 338 -19.38 3.73 -0.07
CA ILE A 338 -19.12 2.99 1.17
C ILE A 338 -19.36 1.49 0.94
N VAL A 339 -20.50 1.10 0.37
CA VAL A 339 -20.81 -0.32 0.12
C VAL A 339 -19.80 -0.96 -0.83
N ARG A 340 -19.42 -0.28 -1.92
CA ARG A 340 -18.46 -0.81 -2.90
C ARG A 340 -17.05 -0.97 -2.31
N ASN A 341 -16.66 -0.10 -1.40
CA ASN A 341 -15.30 -0.07 -0.83
C ASN A 341 -15.22 -0.73 0.55
N GLN A 342 -16.31 -1.28 1.07
CA GLN A 342 -16.37 -1.87 2.40
C GLN A 342 -15.27 -2.92 2.61
N VAL A 343 -15.10 -3.84 1.66
CA VAL A 343 -14.08 -4.90 1.75
C VAL A 343 -12.69 -4.35 1.52
N GLN A 344 -12.51 -3.51 0.48
CA GLN A 344 -11.19 -3.01 0.08
C GLN A 344 -10.57 -2.12 1.16
N LEU A 345 -11.35 -1.22 1.76
CA LEU A 345 -10.92 -0.29 2.80
C LEU A 345 -11.11 -0.83 4.22
N ASP A 346 -11.63 -2.05 4.33
CA ASP A 346 -12.07 -2.68 5.56
C ASP A 346 -12.88 -1.69 6.43
N ILE A 347 -13.97 -1.17 5.86
CA ILE A 347 -14.85 -0.20 6.54
C ILE A 347 -15.64 -0.96 7.59
N ARG A 348 -15.32 -0.68 8.87
CA ARG A 348 -15.88 -1.36 10.04
C ARG A 348 -17.12 -0.67 10.59
N PHE A 349 -17.26 0.65 10.40
CA PHE A 349 -18.39 1.40 10.94
C PHE A 349 -18.59 2.74 10.22
N VAL A 350 -19.85 3.18 10.09
CA VAL A 350 -20.22 4.50 9.53
C VAL A 350 -20.97 5.35 10.57
N MET A 351 -20.63 6.62 10.71
CA MET A 351 -21.26 7.53 11.67
C MET A 351 -21.85 8.74 10.94
N HIS A 352 -23.17 8.89 10.98
CA HIS A 352 -23.83 10.11 10.51
C HIS A 352 -23.88 11.15 11.62
N LEU A 353 -23.40 12.37 11.38
CA LEU A 353 -23.13 13.38 12.40
C LEU A 353 -24.29 14.34 12.68
N GLY A 354 -25.47 14.09 12.11
CA GLY A 354 -26.70 14.85 12.34
C GLY A 354 -27.07 15.74 11.18
N ASP A 355 -28.15 16.52 11.33
CA ASP A 355 -28.80 17.26 10.26
C ASP A 355 -29.02 16.38 9.03
N ILE A 356 -29.77 15.31 9.26
CA ILE A 356 -30.17 14.35 8.24
C ILE A 356 -31.13 15.04 7.26
N THR A 357 -32.03 15.87 7.80
CA THR A 357 -33.09 16.63 7.14
C THR A 357 -32.90 18.12 7.35
N ASN A 358 -33.52 18.96 6.51
CA ASN A 358 -33.41 20.42 6.59
C ASN A 358 -34.61 21.05 7.29
N ASN A 359 -35.81 20.49 7.11
CA ASN A 359 -37.05 21.02 7.63
C ASN A 359 -37.79 20.02 8.53
N ASN A 360 -37.16 18.92 8.93
CA ASN A 360 -37.81 17.83 9.66
C ASN A 360 -39.13 17.39 8.98
N SER A 361 -39.11 17.27 7.64
CA SER A 361 -40.33 16.99 6.85
C SER A 361 -40.41 15.53 6.40
N ILE A 362 -41.64 15.01 6.27
CA ILE A 362 -41.90 13.62 5.83
C ILE A 362 -41.15 13.26 4.53
N PRO A 363 -41.18 14.07 3.46
CA PRO A 363 -40.47 13.73 2.22
C PRO A 363 -38.94 13.66 2.39
N GLU A 364 -38.36 14.50 3.26
CA GLU A 364 -36.93 14.47 3.53
C GLU A 364 -36.53 13.20 4.29
N TRP A 365 -37.31 12.82 5.29
CA TRP A 365 -37.08 11.59 6.05
C TRP A 365 -37.27 10.32 5.20
N GLU A 366 -38.27 10.30 4.32
CA GLU A 366 -38.48 9.20 3.35
C GLU A 366 -37.23 9.02 2.47
N LEU A 367 -36.73 10.11 1.88
CA LEU A 367 -35.57 10.07 1.01
C LEU A 367 -34.27 9.73 1.78
N ALA A 368 -34.07 10.33 2.96
CA ALA A 368 -32.91 10.02 3.80
C ALA A 368 -32.88 8.55 4.19
N ARG A 369 -34.03 7.98 4.55
CA ARG A 369 -34.15 6.56 4.88
C ARG A 369 -33.91 5.65 3.67
N GLU A 370 -34.46 6.00 2.52
CA GLU A 370 -34.23 5.28 1.27
C GLU A 370 -32.73 5.21 0.93
N ILE A 371 -31.99 6.31 1.11
CA ILE A 371 -30.57 6.39 0.80
C ILE A 371 -29.73 5.66 1.86
N MET A 372 -29.95 5.94 3.15
CA MET A 372 -29.21 5.29 4.24
C MET A 372 -29.47 3.78 4.33
N GLY A 373 -30.67 3.32 3.95
CA GLY A 373 -31.03 1.91 3.91
C GLY A 373 -30.15 1.07 2.97
N ARG A 374 -29.39 1.69 2.06
CA ARG A 374 -28.39 1.00 1.22
C ARG A 374 -27.25 0.37 2.04
N LEU A 375 -27.01 0.87 3.26
CA LEU A 375 -26.00 0.35 4.17
C LEU A 375 -26.49 -0.87 4.97
N ASP A 376 -27.81 -1.09 5.05
CA ASP A 376 -28.40 -2.17 5.84
C ASP A 376 -27.83 -3.55 5.43
N GLY A 377 -27.37 -4.32 6.41
CA GLY A 377 -26.76 -5.64 6.18
C GLY A 377 -25.43 -5.63 5.42
N ARG A 378 -24.84 -4.45 5.15
CA ARG A 378 -23.55 -4.29 4.45
C ARG A 378 -22.46 -3.72 5.34
N VAL A 379 -22.77 -2.67 6.08
CA VAL A 379 -21.86 -2.03 7.04
C VAL A 379 -22.68 -1.48 8.20
N PRO A 380 -22.27 -1.67 9.47
CA PRO A 380 -22.98 -1.11 10.58
C PRO A 380 -22.84 0.41 10.62
N TYR A 381 -23.91 1.10 11.04
CA TYR A 381 -23.91 2.54 11.11
C TYR A 381 -24.78 3.08 12.24
N SER A 382 -24.44 4.28 12.69
CA SER A 382 -25.22 5.07 13.65
C SER A 382 -25.63 6.40 13.04
N VAL A 383 -26.72 6.96 13.58
CA VAL A 383 -27.21 8.30 13.24
C VAL A 383 -27.44 9.08 14.52
N VAL A 384 -27.24 10.40 14.49
CA VAL A 384 -27.65 11.33 15.55
C VAL A 384 -28.60 12.37 14.98
N LEU A 385 -29.40 12.99 15.84
CA LEU A 385 -30.22 14.14 15.49
C LEU A 385 -29.37 15.40 15.43
N GLY A 386 -29.59 16.25 14.42
CA GLY A 386 -29.15 17.64 14.43
C GLY A 386 -30.25 18.64 14.76
N ASN A 387 -29.93 19.94 14.70
CA ASN A 387 -30.91 20.98 15.03
C ASN A 387 -32.01 21.11 13.97
N HIS A 388 -31.75 20.69 12.72
CA HIS A 388 -32.74 20.67 11.65
C HIS A 388 -33.63 19.42 11.66
N ASP A 389 -33.28 18.41 12.45
CA ASP A 389 -34.03 17.15 12.58
C ASP A 389 -35.10 17.20 13.68
N VAL A 390 -35.17 18.30 14.42
CA VAL A 390 -36.07 18.47 15.57
C VAL A 390 -36.90 19.74 15.49
N GLY A 391 -38.10 19.66 16.04
CA GLY A 391 -39.06 20.75 16.11
C GLY A 391 -39.82 20.99 14.81
N PRO A 392 -40.91 21.79 14.87
CA PRO A 392 -41.66 22.18 13.70
C PRO A 392 -40.76 22.88 12.67
N ASN A 393 -40.80 22.40 11.42
CA ASN A 393 -40.02 22.91 10.29
C ASN A 393 -38.49 22.85 10.49
N GLY A 394 -37.98 21.99 11.38
CA GLY A 394 -36.53 21.88 11.64
C GLY A 394 -35.95 23.10 12.34
N LEU A 395 -36.76 23.83 13.10
CA LEU A 395 -36.34 25.07 13.77
C LEU A 395 -35.87 24.86 15.21
N SER A 396 -35.78 23.62 15.70
CA SER A 396 -35.46 23.32 17.10
C SER A 396 -36.34 24.10 18.09
N GLY A 397 -37.62 24.28 17.75
CA GLY A 397 -38.62 24.89 18.62
C GLY A 397 -38.99 24.01 19.82
N ASP A 398 -38.91 22.70 19.61
CA ASP A 398 -39.03 21.64 20.61
C ASP A 398 -38.21 20.41 20.14
N ARG A 399 -38.36 19.27 20.82
CA ARG A 399 -37.63 18.02 20.51
C ARG A 399 -38.43 17.02 19.67
N SER A 400 -39.55 17.42 19.06
CA SER A 400 -40.33 16.53 18.19
C SER A 400 -39.52 16.15 16.94
N THR A 401 -39.53 14.88 16.55
CA THR A 401 -38.79 14.38 15.39
C THR A 401 -39.49 13.17 14.79
N PHE A 402 -39.23 12.91 13.51
CA PHE A 402 -39.68 11.69 12.83
C PHE A 402 -38.59 10.61 12.77
N LEU A 403 -37.41 10.81 13.35
CA LEU A 403 -36.29 9.85 13.25
C LEU A 403 -36.73 8.42 13.49
N SER A 404 -37.42 8.16 14.61
CA SER A 404 -37.82 6.80 15.01
C SER A 404 -38.99 6.24 14.21
N ASN A 405 -39.68 7.05 13.38
CA ASN A 405 -40.69 6.55 12.44
C ASN A 405 -40.04 5.81 11.26
N TYR A 406 -38.84 6.27 10.86
CA TYR A 406 -38.10 5.78 9.68
C TYR A 406 -36.93 4.89 10.08
N PHE A 407 -36.15 5.30 11.06
CA PHE A 407 -35.02 4.57 11.65
C PHE A 407 -35.49 3.91 12.96
N ARG A 408 -36.36 2.91 12.83
CA ARG A 408 -36.98 2.24 13.98
C ARG A 408 -35.95 1.46 14.79
N PRO A 409 -35.91 1.58 16.13
CA PRO A 409 -35.04 0.75 16.97
C PRO A 409 -35.19 -0.75 16.70
N GLU A 410 -36.41 -1.23 16.42
CA GLU A 410 -36.68 -2.63 16.08
C GLU A 410 -35.98 -3.05 14.79
N SER A 411 -35.98 -2.19 13.78
CA SER A 411 -35.25 -2.42 12.52
C SER A 411 -33.74 -2.37 12.75
N TYR A 412 -33.26 -1.48 13.62
CA TYR A 412 -31.85 -1.35 13.98
C TYR A 412 -31.30 -2.57 14.71
N ARG A 413 -32.11 -3.33 15.44
CA ARG A 413 -31.68 -4.60 16.07
C ARG A 413 -31.18 -5.64 15.06
N SER A 414 -31.55 -5.51 13.78
CA SER A 414 -31.04 -6.37 12.71
C SER A 414 -29.67 -5.93 12.17
N ILE A 415 -29.24 -4.70 12.48
CA ILE A 415 -27.91 -4.20 12.14
C ILE A 415 -26.92 -4.82 13.11
N GLN A 416 -25.90 -5.48 12.54
CA GLN A 416 -24.82 -6.06 13.32
C GLN A 416 -24.20 -5.01 14.24
N GLY A 417 -24.04 -5.36 15.52
CA GLY A 417 -23.43 -4.45 16.49
C GLY A 417 -24.39 -3.49 17.17
N PHE A 418 -25.68 -3.43 16.84
CA PHE A 418 -26.61 -2.61 17.63
C PHE A 418 -26.65 -3.05 19.09
N GLY A 419 -26.32 -2.15 20.01
CA GLY A 419 -26.23 -2.44 21.44
C GLY A 419 -27.50 -2.10 22.20
N GLY A 420 -28.08 -0.93 21.93
CA GLY A 420 -29.33 -0.51 22.56
C GLY A 420 -29.62 0.98 22.44
N VAL A 421 -30.71 1.39 23.06
CA VAL A 421 -31.21 2.77 23.11
C VAL A 421 -31.52 3.19 24.54
N MET A 422 -31.49 4.49 24.80
CA MET A 422 -31.86 5.04 26.11
C MET A 422 -33.36 4.85 26.39
N GLU A 423 -34.20 5.17 25.42
CA GLU A 423 -35.66 5.03 25.50
C GLU A 423 -36.06 3.92 24.50
N PRO A 424 -36.76 2.83 24.90
CA PRO A 424 -36.92 1.62 24.09
C PRO A 424 -37.42 1.81 22.65
N GLU A 425 -38.23 2.83 22.40
CA GLU A 425 -38.87 3.13 21.10
C GLU A 425 -38.24 4.33 20.38
N LYS A 426 -37.16 4.91 20.93
CA LYS A 426 -36.50 6.09 20.35
C LYS A 426 -35.04 5.83 20.02
N LEU A 427 -34.68 6.11 18.77
CA LEU A 427 -33.29 6.07 18.30
C LEU A 427 -32.51 7.36 18.62
N ASP A 428 -33.15 8.37 19.23
CA ASP A 428 -32.56 9.67 19.59
C ASP A 428 -31.20 9.53 20.28
N ASN A 429 -31.04 8.49 21.12
CA ASN A 429 -29.81 8.13 21.80
C ASN A 429 -29.58 6.62 21.71
N SER A 430 -28.44 6.19 21.16
CA SER A 430 -28.13 4.78 20.94
C SER A 430 -26.66 4.44 21.17
N PHE A 431 -26.36 3.16 21.35
CA PHE A 431 -24.99 2.67 21.36
C PHE A 431 -24.82 1.41 20.53
N HIS A 432 -23.61 1.23 20.00
CA HIS A 432 -23.28 0.21 19.00
C HIS A 432 -21.89 -0.36 19.25
N PHE A 433 -21.66 -1.58 18.79
CA PHE A 433 -20.44 -2.35 18.94
C PHE A 433 -19.87 -2.71 17.57
N PHE A 434 -18.56 -2.75 17.49
CA PHE A 434 -17.87 -3.43 16.40
C PHE A 434 -16.49 -3.90 16.87
N GLU A 435 -15.90 -4.81 16.10
CA GLU A 435 -14.55 -5.32 16.36
C GLU A 435 -13.64 -4.90 15.22
N ALA A 436 -12.47 -4.38 15.57
CA ALA A 436 -11.45 -3.99 14.62
C ALA A 436 -10.08 -3.98 15.29
N GLY A 437 -9.05 -4.46 14.59
CA GLY A 437 -7.68 -4.39 15.11
C GLY A 437 -7.39 -5.25 16.35
N GLY A 438 -8.25 -6.23 16.63
CA GLY A 438 -8.18 -7.02 17.88
C GLY A 438 -8.67 -6.27 19.12
N GLU A 439 -9.34 -5.12 18.95
CA GLU A 439 -9.98 -4.34 20.00
C GLU A 439 -11.51 -4.37 19.85
N ASN A 440 -12.20 -4.27 20.99
CA ASN A 440 -13.64 -4.08 21.02
C ASN A 440 -13.95 -2.59 21.03
N TRP A 441 -14.83 -2.14 20.15
CA TRP A 441 -15.23 -0.74 20.04
C TRP A 441 -16.67 -0.52 20.47
N LEU A 442 -16.93 0.62 21.09
CA LEU A 442 -18.25 1.10 21.48
C LEU A 442 -18.48 2.48 20.89
N VAL A 443 -19.49 2.63 20.05
CA VAL A 443 -19.96 3.93 19.54
C VAL A 443 -21.16 4.36 20.37
N VAL A 444 -21.09 5.53 20.99
CA VAL A 444 -22.21 6.14 21.71
C VAL A 444 -22.68 7.35 20.91
N ALA A 445 -23.93 7.30 20.45
CA ALA A 445 -24.55 8.31 19.61
C ALA A 445 -25.61 9.07 20.41
N LEU A 446 -25.37 10.37 20.63
CA LEU A 446 -26.22 11.22 21.46
C LEU A 446 -27.00 12.23 20.61
N GLU A 447 -28.21 12.52 21.06
CA GLU A 447 -29.13 13.51 20.49
C GLU A 447 -28.50 14.90 20.34
N TRP A 448 -29.13 15.77 19.53
CA TRP A 448 -28.85 17.20 19.53
C TRP A 448 -28.99 17.79 20.94
N SER A 449 -28.02 18.61 21.33
CA SER A 449 -28.02 19.32 22.62
C SER A 449 -28.35 18.38 23.80
N PRO A 450 -27.51 17.36 24.08
CA PRO A 450 -27.85 16.29 25.02
C PRO A 450 -28.32 16.81 26.39
N ARG A 451 -29.40 16.23 26.91
CA ARG A 451 -29.91 16.53 28.26
C ARG A 451 -29.04 15.96 29.35
N ASP A 452 -29.19 16.44 30.57
CA ASP A 452 -28.44 15.92 31.71
C ASP A 452 -28.74 14.44 31.99
N ARG A 453 -29.99 13.99 31.88
CA ARG A 453 -30.32 12.56 31.99
C ARG A 453 -29.68 11.72 30.87
N THR A 454 -29.54 12.28 29.67
CA THR A 454 -28.90 11.62 28.53
C THR A 454 -27.41 11.44 28.77
N VAL A 455 -26.76 12.46 29.34
CA VAL A 455 -25.36 12.39 29.76
C VAL A 455 -25.17 11.38 30.90
N ALA A 456 -26.11 11.30 31.86
CA ALA A 456 -26.08 10.29 32.91
C ALA A 456 -26.19 8.86 32.34
N TRP A 457 -27.14 8.63 31.42
CA TRP A 457 -27.27 7.35 30.73
C TRP A 457 -26.01 6.97 29.94
N ALA A 458 -25.41 7.92 29.21
CA ALA A 458 -24.17 7.67 28.47
C ALA A 458 -23.01 7.28 29.41
N ASN A 459 -22.93 7.90 30.60
CA ASN A 459 -21.97 7.51 31.62
C ASN A 459 -22.19 6.06 32.09
N GLU A 460 -23.43 5.63 32.31
CA GLU A 460 -23.76 4.26 32.71
C GLU A 460 -23.38 3.25 31.62
N VAL A 461 -23.73 3.55 30.36
CA VAL A 461 -23.37 2.70 29.22
C VAL A 461 -21.85 2.54 29.12
N ILE A 462 -21.09 3.64 29.16
CA ILE A 462 -19.63 3.55 29.01
C ILE A 462 -18.98 2.85 30.21
N ALA A 463 -19.45 3.12 31.44
CA ALA A 463 -18.95 2.47 32.64
C ALA A 463 -19.21 0.95 32.65
N ALA A 464 -20.32 0.50 32.04
CA ALA A 464 -20.62 -0.92 31.88
C ALA A 464 -19.71 -1.64 30.86
N HIS A 465 -18.95 -0.90 30.05
CA HIS A 465 -18.12 -1.44 28.98
C HIS A 465 -16.64 -1.02 29.10
N PRO A 466 -15.96 -1.30 30.24
CA PRO A 466 -14.60 -0.81 30.50
C PRO A 466 -13.54 -1.38 29.54
N ASN A 467 -13.83 -2.54 28.93
CA ASN A 467 -12.94 -3.21 27.98
C ASN A 467 -13.18 -2.78 26.52
N HIS A 468 -14.06 -1.80 26.28
CA HIS A 468 -14.31 -1.25 24.95
C HIS A 468 -13.64 0.09 24.79
N ARG A 469 -13.07 0.33 23.62
CA ARG A 469 -12.60 1.64 23.20
C ARG A 469 -13.76 2.45 22.64
N VAL A 470 -13.96 3.66 23.16
CA VAL A 470 -15.19 4.41 22.94
C VAL A 470 -15.01 5.54 21.93
N ILE A 471 -15.98 5.64 21.03
CA ILE A 471 -16.22 6.78 20.14
C ILE A 471 -17.53 7.43 20.58
N LEU A 472 -17.50 8.74 20.83
CA LEU A 472 -18.71 9.53 21.08
C LEU A 472 -19.07 10.34 19.83
N ILE A 473 -20.32 10.30 19.40
CA ILE A 473 -20.83 11.21 18.37
C ILE A 473 -22.04 11.98 18.89
N THR A 474 -22.09 13.27 18.54
CA THR A 474 -23.23 14.18 18.77
C THR A 474 -23.16 15.29 17.73
N HIS A 475 -24.20 16.10 17.59
CA HIS A 475 -24.24 17.08 16.51
C HIS A 475 -23.43 18.35 16.79
N ALA A 476 -23.41 18.86 18.03
CA ALA A 476 -22.63 20.05 18.41
C ALA A 476 -21.65 19.78 19.55
N TYR A 477 -20.36 19.96 19.28
CA TYR A 477 -19.30 19.73 20.27
C TYR A 477 -18.08 20.64 20.06
N LEU A 478 -17.32 20.44 18.98
CA LEU A 478 -16.16 21.25 18.59
C LEU A 478 -16.59 22.36 17.63
N TYR A 479 -16.02 23.54 17.80
CA TYR A 479 -16.20 24.73 16.98
C TYR A 479 -15.10 24.82 15.90
N TYR A 480 -15.32 25.63 14.86
CA TYR A 480 -14.40 25.71 13.70
C TYR A 480 -13.03 26.35 14.02
N ASP A 481 -12.85 26.91 15.22
CA ASP A 481 -11.58 27.48 15.70
C ASP A 481 -10.76 26.48 16.53
N ASP A 482 -11.04 25.18 16.38
CA ASP A 482 -10.44 24.06 17.13
C ASP A 482 -10.72 24.08 18.65
N THR A 483 -11.60 24.95 19.14
CA THR A 483 -12.05 24.96 20.53
C THR A 483 -13.36 24.20 20.69
N ARG A 484 -13.67 23.73 21.91
CA ARG A 484 -15.01 23.22 22.22
C ARG A 484 -15.99 24.39 22.34
N TYR A 485 -17.27 24.15 22.04
CA TYR A 485 -18.31 25.08 22.50
C TYR A 485 -18.23 25.22 24.03
N ASP A 486 -18.06 26.44 24.53
CA ASP A 486 -18.08 26.79 25.95
C ASP A 486 -18.91 28.06 26.10
N TRP A 487 -20.23 27.94 25.97
CA TRP A 487 -21.12 29.10 26.02
C TRP A 487 -21.05 29.89 27.33
N SER A 488 -20.61 29.22 28.41
CA SER A 488 -20.42 29.84 29.71
C SER A 488 -19.32 30.91 29.70
N ARG A 489 -18.30 30.77 28.82
CA ARG A 489 -17.16 31.69 28.69
C ARG A 489 -17.08 32.42 27.35
N ARG A 490 -17.56 31.79 26.27
CA ARG A 490 -17.44 32.24 24.88
C ARG A 490 -18.83 32.40 24.24
N ARG A 491 -19.46 33.55 24.49
CA ARG A 491 -20.76 33.91 23.89
C ARG A 491 -20.67 34.37 22.44
N ASP A 492 -19.46 34.45 21.91
CA ASP A 492 -19.13 34.74 20.53
C ASP A 492 -19.15 33.50 19.62
N GLN A 493 -19.35 32.30 20.18
CA GLN A 493 -19.48 31.07 19.40
C GLN A 493 -20.89 30.96 18.82
N ASP A 494 -21.00 31.23 17.52
CA ASP A 494 -22.26 31.17 16.78
C ASP A 494 -22.83 29.75 16.76
N TRP A 495 -24.15 29.65 16.53
CA TRP A 495 -24.89 28.38 16.48
C TRP A 495 -24.77 27.53 17.75
N SER A 496 -24.38 28.11 18.90
CA SER A 496 -24.32 27.34 20.15
C SER A 496 -25.69 26.72 20.49
N PRO A 497 -25.74 25.45 20.93
CA PRO A 497 -26.98 24.82 21.38
C PRO A 497 -27.75 25.64 22.43
N ALA A 498 -27.03 26.47 23.20
CA ALA A 498 -27.56 27.39 24.19
C ALA A 498 -28.54 28.44 23.64
N THR A 499 -28.48 28.73 22.34
CA THR A 499 -29.26 29.80 21.71
C THR A 499 -30.60 29.32 21.16
N TYR A 500 -30.83 28.00 21.11
CA TYR A 500 -32.04 27.38 20.56
C TYR A 500 -33.11 27.17 21.65
N ALA A 501 -34.38 27.04 21.25
CA ALA A 501 -35.48 26.83 22.21
C ALA A 501 -35.37 25.48 22.94
N THR A 502 -34.72 24.48 22.35
CA THR A 502 -34.37 23.20 23.00
C THR A 502 -33.51 23.37 24.25
N ALA A 503 -32.75 24.47 24.39
CA ALA A 503 -32.00 24.77 25.62
C ALA A 503 -32.89 25.17 26.82
N ARG A 504 -34.20 25.34 26.59
CA ARG A 504 -35.20 25.64 27.64
C ARG A 504 -35.84 24.38 28.23
N ASP A 505 -35.39 23.20 27.81
CA ASP A 505 -35.83 21.93 28.37
C ASP A 505 -35.55 21.89 29.89
N ALA A 506 -36.51 21.37 30.66
CA ALA A 506 -36.41 21.28 32.12
C ALA A 506 -35.29 20.34 32.57
N ASP A 507 -34.88 19.41 31.70
CA ASP A 507 -33.81 18.44 31.94
C ASP A 507 -32.43 18.92 31.40
N GLY A 508 -32.33 20.22 31.13
CA GLY A 508 -31.10 20.89 30.75
C GLY A 508 -30.63 20.60 29.33
N TRP A 509 -29.41 21.07 29.06
CA TRP A 509 -28.72 20.95 27.77
C TRP A 509 -27.21 20.95 28.01
N ASN A 510 -26.47 20.42 27.06
CA ASN A 510 -25.01 20.34 27.13
C ASN A 510 -24.37 20.69 25.79
N ASP A 511 -23.41 21.61 25.82
CA ASP A 511 -22.48 21.88 24.71
C ASP A 511 -21.20 21.04 24.84
N GLY A 512 -20.22 21.30 23.97
CA GLY A 512 -18.97 20.53 23.92
C GLY A 512 -18.19 20.54 25.23
N GLU A 513 -18.05 21.68 25.88
CA GLU A 513 -17.30 21.79 27.14
C GLU A 513 -18.06 21.16 28.30
N LEU A 514 -19.39 21.29 28.37
CA LEU A 514 -20.19 20.59 29.36
C LEU A 514 -20.12 19.06 29.18
N LEU A 515 -20.18 18.56 27.94
CA LEU A 515 -19.98 17.14 27.62
C LEU A 515 -18.57 16.69 27.98
N TRP A 516 -17.56 17.51 27.73
CA TRP A 516 -16.18 17.22 28.14
C TRP A 516 -16.08 16.99 29.66
N GLN A 517 -16.63 17.91 30.45
CA GLN A 517 -16.54 17.88 31.91
C GLN A 517 -17.41 16.79 32.55
N LYS A 518 -18.61 16.56 32.03
CA LYS A 518 -19.59 15.62 32.61
C LYS A 518 -19.45 14.19 32.10
N LEU A 519 -18.81 13.97 30.94
CA LEU A 519 -18.73 12.68 30.28
C LEU A 519 -17.31 12.37 29.77
N VAL A 520 -16.84 13.09 28.75
CA VAL A 520 -15.68 12.66 27.94
C VAL A 520 -14.40 12.54 28.77
N SER A 521 -14.07 13.56 29.56
CA SER A 521 -12.85 13.56 30.37
C SER A 521 -12.85 12.52 31.50
N ARG A 522 -14.02 11.99 31.87
CA ARG A 522 -14.17 11.09 33.03
C ARG A 522 -13.85 9.64 32.70
N HIS A 523 -13.98 9.25 31.43
CA HIS A 523 -13.84 7.85 31.02
C HIS A 523 -12.48 7.58 30.38
N PRO A 524 -11.66 6.69 30.96
CA PRO A 524 -10.30 6.40 30.49
C PRO A 524 -10.25 5.71 29.12
N ASN A 525 -11.39 5.18 28.66
CA ASN A 525 -11.53 4.39 27.46
C ASN A 525 -12.15 5.16 26.28
N ILE A 526 -12.54 6.44 26.45
CA ILE A 526 -12.92 7.28 25.31
C ILE A 526 -11.67 7.72 24.57
N ALA A 527 -11.70 7.52 23.25
CA ALA A 527 -10.58 7.79 22.36
C ALA A 527 -10.89 8.84 21.28
N LEU A 528 -12.16 8.94 20.88
CA LEU A 528 -12.57 9.81 19.78
C LEU A 528 -13.93 10.46 20.08
N VAL A 529 -14.07 11.74 19.72
CA VAL A 529 -15.36 12.45 19.66
C VAL A 529 -15.51 13.05 18.26
N ALA A 530 -16.70 12.97 17.65
CA ALA A 530 -16.98 13.62 16.36
C ALA A 530 -18.32 14.38 16.36
N ASN A 531 -18.35 15.53 15.68
CA ASN A 531 -19.56 16.34 15.50
C ASN A 531 -19.65 17.04 14.14
N GLY A 532 -20.87 17.46 13.78
CA GLY A 532 -21.20 18.27 12.59
C GLY A 532 -21.57 19.70 12.99
N HIS A 533 -22.68 20.23 12.45
CA HIS A 533 -23.39 21.46 12.85
C HIS A 533 -22.70 22.78 12.50
N VAL A 534 -21.44 22.91 12.91
CA VAL A 534 -20.76 24.21 12.97
C VAL A 534 -20.37 24.67 11.58
N LEU A 535 -20.77 25.90 11.24
CA LEU A 535 -20.41 26.54 9.97
C LEU A 535 -19.01 27.19 10.07
N GLY A 536 -18.64 28.07 9.14
CA GLY A 536 -17.27 28.57 9.00
C GLY A 536 -16.55 27.82 7.88
N ASP A 537 -15.38 27.24 8.14
CA ASP A 537 -14.77 26.26 7.22
C ASP A 537 -15.36 24.85 7.38
N GLY A 538 -16.14 24.64 8.46
CA GLY A 538 -16.83 23.41 8.80
C GLY A 538 -15.90 22.29 9.26
N LEU A 539 -14.68 22.61 9.68
CA LEU A 539 -13.69 21.61 10.09
C LEU A 539 -13.03 22.02 11.40
N GLY A 540 -12.62 21.03 12.19
CA GLY A 540 -11.84 21.29 13.39
C GLY A 540 -11.22 20.02 13.93
N PHE A 541 -10.08 20.14 14.61
CA PHE A 541 -9.41 19.03 15.26
C PHE A 541 -8.71 19.46 16.54
N LEU A 542 -9.00 18.75 17.63
CA LEU A 542 -8.40 18.98 18.95
C LEU A 542 -8.03 17.64 19.58
N THR A 543 -6.86 17.55 20.20
CA THR A 543 -6.56 16.45 21.13
C THR A 543 -6.45 17.00 22.54
N SER A 544 -7.15 16.38 23.49
CA SER A 544 -7.15 16.77 24.90
C SER A 544 -6.88 15.57 25.79
N THR A 545 -6.28 15.79 26.96
CA THR A 545 -6.00 14.73 27.93
C THR A 545 -7.15 14.60 28.92
N GLY A 546 -7.74 13.41 29.03
CA GLY A 546 -8.77 13.10 30.02
C GLY A 546 -8.21 13.01 31.44
N ASN A 547 -9.10 12.90 32.43
CA ASN A 547 -8.76 12.88 33.86
C ASN A 547 -7.88 11.69 34.26
N SER A 548 -7.90 10.62 33.46
CA SER A 548 -7.08 9.41 33.64
C SER A 548 -5.79 9.42 32.80
N GLY A 549 -5.46 10.54 32.15
CA GLY A 549 -4.26 10.67 31.32
C GLY A 549 -4.40 10.13 29.89
N ASN A 550 -5.56 9.58 29.50
CA ASN A 550 -5.82 9.14 28.14
C ASN A 550 -5.93 10.33 27.17
N ALA A 551 -5.36 10.21 25.98
CA ALA A 551 -5.55 11.20 24.93
C ALA A 551 -6.88 10.99 24.20
N VAL A 552 -7.67 12.05 24.04
CA VAL A 552 -8.96 12.04 23.35
C VAL A 552 -8.89 12.97 22.14
N SER A 553 -8.94 12.37 20.95
CA SER A 553 -9.05 13.10 19.69
C SER A 553 -10.50 13.56 19.49
N GLN A 554 -10.70 14.78 19.03
CA GLN A 554 -12.01 15.42 18.88
C GLN A 554 -12.03 16.09 17.50
N MET A 555 -13.08 15.87 16.72
CA MET A 555 -13.15 16.42 15.36
C MET A 555 -14.52 16.97 14.98
N LEU A 556 -14.49 18.12 14.34
CA LEU A 556 -15.64 18.72 13.64
C LEU A 556 -15.53 18.38 12.15
N VAL A 557 -16.63 17.90 11.57
CA VAL A 557 -16.78 17.62 10.13
C VAL A 557 -18.16 18.05 9.66
N ASN A 558 -18.22 19.17 8.96
CA ASN A 558 -19.43 19.71 8.37
C ASN A 558 -19.11 20.28 6.97
N PHE A 559 -19.60 19.63 5.92
CA PHE A 559 -19.36 20.10 4.55
C PHE A 559 -20.49 20.92 3.97
N GLN A 560 -21.62 21.10 4.66
CA GLN A 560 -22.84 21.70 4.10
C GLN A 560 -22.61 23.08 3.45
N ILE A 561 -21.60 23.82 3.93
CA ILE A 561 -21.20 25.14 3.43
C ILE A 561 -20.51 25.13 2.06
N ARG A 562 -20.13 23.95 1.55
CA ARG A 562 -19.51 23.80 0.23
C ARG A 562 -20.57 23.83 -0.89
N PRO A 563 -20.19 24.14 -2.14
CA PRO A 563 -21.12 24.15 -3.26
C PRO A 563 -21.96 22.87 -3.37
N GLN A 564 -23.20 23.01 -3.84
CA GLN A 564 -24.13 21.90 -4.04
C GLN A 564 -24.50 21.16 -2.73
N GLY A 565 -24.66 21.91 -1.63
CA GLY A 565 -25.04 21.37 -0.32
C GLY A 565 -23.97 20.53 0.35
N GLY A 566 -22.71 20.67 -0.09
CA GLY A 566 -21.58 19.91 0.45
C GLY A 566 -20.79 19.11 -0.57
N GLY A 567 -21.29 18.95 -1.80
CA GLY A 567 -20.55 18.32 -2.91
C GLY A 567 -20.24 16.83 -2.71
N GLY A 568 -20.96 16.15 -1.81
CA GLY A 568 -20.86 14.71 -1.54
C GLY A 568 -19.59 14.28 -0.81
N TYR A 569 -18.91 15.17 -0.08
CA TYR A 569 -17.73 14.78 0.69
C TYR A 569 -18.10 13.94 1.93
N LEU A 570 -17.31 12.92 2.21
CA LEU A 570 -17.30 12.12 3.43
C LEU A 570 -15.88 12.12 4.01
N ARG A 571 -15.72 11.83 5.31
CA ARG A 571 -14.41 11.68 5.94
C ARG A 571 -14.09 10.21 6.18
N VAL A 572 -12.95 9.75 5.70
CA VAL A 572 -12.40 8.41 5.94
C VAL A 572 -11.31 8.51 7.01
N LEU A 573 -11.44 7.72 8.06
CA LEU A 573 -10.41 7.54 9.09
C LEU A 573 -9.82 6.13 8.90
N GLU A 574 -8.66 6.02 8.25
CA GLU A 574 -7.92 4.76 8.10
C GLU A 574 -7.01 4.56 9.32
N VAL A 575 -7.31 3.57 10.15
CA VAL A 575 -6.49 3.13 11.28
C VAL A 575 -5.46 2.12 10.77
N GLY A 576 -4.18 2.45 10.94
CA GLY A 576 -3.06 1.64 10.47
C GLY A 576 -2.91 0.31 11.23
N PRO A 577 -2.02 -0.57 10.73
CA PRO A 577 -1.81 -1.90 11.33
C PRO A 577 -1.29 -1.87 12.77
N ASP A 578 -0.70 -0.75 13.20
CA ASP A 578 -0.27 -0.52 14.59
C ASP A 578 -1.43 -0.22 15.56
N GLN A 579 -2.66 -0.14 15.07
CA GLN A 579 -3.89 0.13 15.83
C GLN A 579 -3.90 1.49 16.54
N SER A 580 -3.00 2.40 16.13
CA SER A 580 -2.80 3.70 16.78
C SER A 580 -2.65 4.82 15.76
N SER A 581 -1.93 4.62 14.67
CA SER A 581 -1.78 5.63 13.62
C SER A 581 -3.08 5.76 12.83
N VAL A 582 -3.64 6.97 12.74
CA VAL A 582 -4.84 7.25 11.93
C VAL A 582 -4.49 8.21 10.81
N ARG A 583 -4.92 7.88 9.59
CA ARG A 583 -4.87 8.75 8.42
C ARG A 583 -6.27 9.24 8.11
N VAL A 584 -6.45 10.56 8.15
CA VAL A 584 -7.71 11.24 7.85
C VAL A 584 -7.69 11.69 6.40
N ARG A 585 -8.75 11.38 5.65
CA ARG A 585 -8.94 11.86 4.28
C ARG A 585 -10.39 12.21 4.01
N ASP A 586 -10.63 13.40 3.47
CA ASP A 586 -11.96 13.80 3.01
C ASP A 586 -12.09 13.54 1.51
N TYR A 587 -13.09 12.76 1.11
CA TYR A 587 -13.28 12.30 -0.26
C TYR A 587 -14.72 12.53 -0.72
N SER A 588 -14.91 13.01 -1.94
CA SER A 588 -16.22 13.08 -2.59
C SER A 588 -16.32 11.99 -3.65
N PRO A 589 -17.15 10.95 -3.45
CA PRO A 589 -17.37 9.93 -4.47
C PRO A 589 -18.09 10.46 -5.70
N ALA A 590 -18.96 11.45 -5.54
CA ALA A 590 -19.69 12.07 -6.64
C ALA A 590 -18.76 12.87 -7.57
N LEU A 591 -17.72 13.50 -7.01
CA LEU A 591 -16.75 14.30 -7.76
C LEU A 591 -15.46 13.50 -8.09
N GLY A 592 -15.29 12.34 -7.46
CA GLY A 592 -14.12 11.48 -7.57
C GLY A 592 -12.83 12.14 -7.08
N ARG A 593 -12.88 13.03 -6.08
CA ARG A 593 -11.72 13.83 -5.66
C ARG A 593 -11.61 13.98 -4.14
N TYR A 594 -10.38 14.14 -3.67
CA TYR A 594 -10.03 14.41 -2.29
C TYR A 594 -10.00 15.91 -1.99
N LEU A 595 -10.36 16.29 -0.76
CA LEU A 595 -9.89 17.55 -0.18
C LEU A 595 -8.50 17.32 0.40
N LEU A 596 -7.59 18.18 0.00
CA LEU A 596 -6.18 18.02 0.32
C LEU A 596 -5.71 19.06 1.37
N GLY A 597 -6.62 19.86 1.92
CA GLY A 597 -6.29 20.84 2.97
C GLY A 597 -5.78 20.15 4.23
N HIS A 598 -4.97 20.83 5.04
CA HIS A 598 -4.39 20.26 6.26
C HIS A 598 -5.44 19.77 7.27
N GLN A 599 -6.63 20.38 7.34
CA GLN A 599 -7.76 19.89 8.15
C GLN A 599 -8.55 18.74 7.51
N SER A 600 -8.24 18.37 6.25
CA SER A 600 -8.94 17.34 5.47
C SER A 600 -8.06 16.15 5.07
N ASN A 601 -6.74 16.29 5.19
CA ASN A 601 -5.75 15.27 4.90
C ASN A 601 -4.59 15.39 5.89
N PHE A 602 -4.65 14.62 6.97
CA PHE A 602 -3.67 14.66 8.05
C PHE A 602 -3.58 13.31 8.78
N ARG A 603 -2.65 13.22 9.73
CA ARG A 603 -2.49 12.04 10.58
C ARG A 603 -2.56 12.42 12.04
N PHE A 604 -3.07 11.52 12.86
CA PHE A 604 -3.00 11.63 14.32
C PHE A 604 -2.80 10.25 14.95
N ARG A 605 -2.54 10.22 16.26
CA ARG A 605 -2.44 8.97 17.01
C ARG A 605 -3.61 8.80 17.96
N LEU A 606 -4.23 7.64 17.83
CA LEU A 606 -5.20 7.09 18.74
C LEU A 606 -4.47 6.54 19.98
N ASP A 607 -4.99 6.90 21.17
CA ASP A 607 -4.54 6.40 22.47
C ASP A 607 -4.64 4.86 22.58
N PRO A 608 -3.74 4.12 23.24
CA PRO A 608 -3.87 2.67 23.32
C PRO A 608 -5.18 2.23 23.99
N GLY A 609 -5.92 1.30 23.37
CA GLY A 609 -7.21 0.82 23.87
C GLY A 609 -7.10 0.07 25.22
N PRO A 610 -8.21 -0.13 25.95
CA PRO A 610 -8.20 -0.82 27.24
C PRO A 610 -7.64 -2.25 27.19
N LEU A 611 -7.88 -3.01 26.11
CA LEU A 611 -7.32 -4.35 25.98
C LEU A 611 -5.80 -4.28 25.72
N ALA A 612 -5.33 -3.38 24.86
CA ALA A 612 -3.90 -3.10 24.72
C ALA A 612 -3.25 -2.63 26.03
N ARG A 613 -3.96 -1.94 26.92
CA ARG A 613 -3.41 -1.49 28.22
C ARG A 613 -3.33 -2.60 29.29
N THR A 614 -4.19 -3.61 29.21
CA THR A 614 -4.38 -4.63 30.26
C THR A 614 -3.77 -5.98 29.92
N ARG A 615 -3.55 -6.29 28.64
CA ARG A 615 -2.88 -7.53 28.26
C ARG A 615 -1.41 -7.50 28.69
N GLN A 616 -1.00 -8.50 29.48
CA GLN A 616 0.42 -8.72 29.76
C GLN A 616 1.15 -8.98 28.45
N VAL A 617 2.32 -8.34 28.31
CA VAL A 617 3.25 -8.68 27.25
C VAL A 617 3.78 -10.06 27.56
N ALA A 618 3.41 -11.02 26.72
CA ALA A 618 3.90 -12.38 26.80
C ALA A 618 4.76 -12.65 25.57
N PHE A 619 5.81 -13.42 25.78
CA PHE A 619 6.67 -13.85 24.69
C PHE A 619 6.39 -15.30 24.35
N SER A 620 6.81 -15.73 23.16
CA SER A 620 7.09 -17.14 22.90
C SER A 620 7.94 -17.74 24.04
N PRO A 621 7.86 -19.05 24.32
CA PRO A 621 8.71 -19.68 25.33
C PRO A 621 10.20 -19.35 25.16
N ASN A 622 10.94 -19.32 26.26
CA ASN A 622 12.40 -19.17 26.22
C ASN A 622 13.00 -20.24 25.32
N GLN A 623 14.00 -19.85 24.53
CA GLN A 623 14.58 -20.74 23.53
C GLN A 623 16.00 -21.14 23.91
N VAL A 624 16.35 -22.39 23.61
CA VAL A 624 17.73 -22.83 23.50
C VAL A 624 17.96 -23.12 22.03
N LEU A 625 18.82 -22.33 21.39
CA LEU A 625 19.04 -22.40 19.94
C LEU A 625 20.43 -22.96 19.66
N PRO A 626 20.55 -24.10 18.96
CA PRO A 626 21.83 -24.53 18.41
C PRO A 626 22.21 -23.58 17.27
N VAL A 627 23.41 -22.99 17.33
CA VAL A 627 23.92 -22.10 16.28
C VAL A 627 25.25 -22.66 15.78
N ALA A 628 25.41 -22.75 14.47
CA ALA A 628 26.66 -23.19 13.86
C ALA A 628 27.80 -22.25 14.30
N ALA A 629 28.94 -22.84 14.63
CA ALA A 629 30.09 -22.07 15.08
C ALA A 629 30.53 -21.06 14.02
N GLY A 630 30.87 -19.83 14.43
CA GLY A 630 31.22 -18.74 13.53
C GLY A 630 30.04 -18.11 12.77
N SER A 631 28.80 -18.52 13.06
CA SER A 631 27.59 -17.95 12.44
C SER A 631 26.81 -17.04 13.39
N SER A 632 26.08 -16.07 12.82
CA SER A 632 25.13 -15.21 13.53
C SER A 632 23.75 -15.86 13.61
N ALA A 633 23.02 -15.61 14.70
CA ALA A 633 21.61 -15.95 14.83
C ALA A 633 20.73 -14.70 14.71
N VAL A 634 19.49 -14.89 14.27
CA VAL A 634 18.44 -13.86 14.35
C VAL A 634 17.49 -14.25 15.47
N LEU A 635 17.43 -13.42 16.50
CA LEU A 635 16.53 -13.57 17.63
C LEU A 635 15.32 -12.66 17.40
N ALA A 636 14.15 -13.27 17.27
CA ALA A 636 12.88 -12.57 17.04
C ALA A 636 11.76 -13.28 17.81
N PRO A 637 11.67 -13.12 19.14
CA PRO A 637 10.59 -13.73 19.90
C PRO A 637 9.24 -13.22 19.42
N ALA A 638 8.25 -14.11 19.35
CA ALA A 638 6.88 -13.68 19.10
C ALA A 638 6.40 -12.90 20.33
N ILE A 639 5.98 -11.65 20.10
CA ILE A 639 5.50 -10.78 21.17
C ILE A 639 3.99 -10.72 21.08
N LEU A 640 3.32 -11.40 22.01
CA LEU A 640 1.89 -11.26 22.19
C LEU A 640 1.62 -9.87 22.74
N ASN A 641 0.69 -9.15 22.10
CA ASN A 641 0.25 -7.81 22.50
C ASN A 641 1.37 -6.77 22.40
N ARG A 642 2.09 -6.76 21.26
CA ARG A 642 3.15 -5.79 20.97
C ARG A 642 2.71 -4.33 21.11
N SER A 643 1.44 -4.00 20.87
CA SER A 643 0.87 -2.65 21.04
C SER A 643 0.95 -2.14 22.48
N SER A 644 1.07 -3.04 23.47
CA SER A 644 1.26 -2.71 24.88
C SER A 644 2.70 -2.24 25.20
N VAL A 645 3.67 -2.50 24.33
CA VAL A 645 5.10 -2.21 24.53
C VAL A 645 5.46 -0.78 24.09
N ARG A 646 6.09 -0.03 24.99
CA ARG A 646 6.63 1.32 24.76
C ARG A 646 8.07 1.28 24.22
N SER A 647 8.92 0.37 24.70
CA SER A 647 10.32 0.28 24.28
C SER A 647 10.91 -1.11 24.47
N PHE A 648 11.96 -1.42 23.71
CA PHE A 648 12.74 -2.65 23.81
C PHE A 648 14.18 -2.36 24.25
N GLU A 649 14.75 -3.27 25.04
CA GLU A 649 16.15 -3.25 25.44
C GLU A 649 16.71 -4.66 25.37
N TRP A 650 17.73 -4.87 24.53
CA TRP A 650 18.46 -6.13 24.50
C TRP A 650 19.64 -6.14 25.47
N ARG A 651 19.85 -7.30 26.08
CA ARG A 651 21.01 -7.58 26.93
C ARG A 651 21.73 -8.84 26.45
N ARG A 652 23.06 -8.81 26.44
CA ARG A 652 23.93 -9.97 26.23
C ARG A 652 24.64 -10.27 27.54
N GLU A 653 24.48 -11.48 28.07
CA GLU A 653 25.03 -11.87 29.38
C GLU A 653 24.69 -10.87 30.50
N GLY A 654 23.47 -10.32 30.46
CA GLY A 654 22.98 -9.33 31.42
C GLY A 654 23.42 -7.87 31.17
N VAL A 655 24.32 -7.62 30.23
CA VAL A 655 24.82 -6.27 29.86
C VAL A 655 23.99 -5.69 28.72
N ILE A 656 23.55 -4.43 28.85
CA ILE A 656 22.77 -3.71 27.83
C ILE A 656 23.57 -3.60 26.52
N LEU A 657 22.89 -3.85 25.39
CA LEU A 657 23.40 -3.60 24.04
C LEU A 657 22.90 -2.21 23.55
N PRO A 658 23.74 -1.16 23.57
CA PRO A 658 23.32 0.17 23.16
C PRO A 658 22.86 0.19 21.70
N GLY A 659 21.75 0.87 21.41
CA GLY A 659 21.19 0.97 20.05
C GLY A 659 20.35 -0.23 19.60
N ALA A 660 20.33 -1.34 20.35
CA ALA A 660 19.46 -2.48 20.07
C ALA A 660 18.05 -2.26 20.68
N SER A 661 17.29 -1.34 20.09
CA SER A 661 15.93 -0.95 20.52
C SER A 661 14.80 -1.59 19.69
N SER A 662 15.16 -2.53 18.80
CA SER A 662 14.23 -3.33 17.99
C SER A 662 13.85 -4.64 18.72
N PRO A 663 12.64 -5.20 18.54
CA PRO A 663 12.31 -6.54 19.05
C PRO A 663 13.04 -7.67 18.31
N VAL A 664 13.80 -7.35 17.25
CA VAL A 664 14.63 -8.29 16.52
C VAL A 664 16.10 -7.94 16.74
N LEU A 665 16.90 -8.95 17.10
CA LEU A 665 18.35 -8.82 17.24
C LEU A 665 19.06 -9.80 16.31
N ARG A 666 19.93 -9.31 15.44
CA ARG A 666 20.94 -10.13 14.79
C ARG A 666 22.18 -10.18 15.69
N THR A 667 22.59 -11.37 16.08
CA THR A 667 23.71 -11.56 17.00
C THR A 667 25.03 -11.43 16.26
N PRO A 668 26.13 -11.03 16.92
CA PRO A 668 27.47 -11.29 16.42
C PRO A 668 27.69 -12.80 16.17
N PRO A 669 28.67 -13.17 15.32
CA PRO A 669 29.08 -14.57 15.15
C PRO A 669 29.44 -15.23 16.49
N LEU A 670 28.93 -16.44 16.72
CA LEU A 670 29.15 -17.18 17.97
C LEU A 670 30.53 -17.86 17.99
N ASP A 671 31.26 -17.74 19.10
CA ASP A 671 32.56 -18.40 19.31
C ASP A 671 32.36 -19.91 19.59
N LEU A 672 33.31 -20.73 19.13
CA LEU A 672 33.26 -22.20 19.02
C LEU A 672 33.04 -22.95 20.34
N HIS A 673 33.13 -22.28 21.49
CA HIS A 673 33.17 -22.95 22.80
C HIS A 673 32.28 -22.33 23.88
N ARG A 674 31.38 -21.40 23.53
CA ARG A 674 30.60 -20.69 24.55
C ARG A 674 29.12 -20.65 24.22
N ALA A 675 28.31 -21.08 25.19
CA ALA A 675 26.88 -20.77 25.18
C ALA A 675 26.70 -19.31 25.60
N GLU A 676 25.88 -18.56 24.87
CA GLU A 676 25.60 -17.16 25.14
C GLU A 676 24.12 -16.93 25.40
N THR A 677 23.81 -16.10 26.38
CA THR A 677 22.46 -15.76 26.79
C THR A 677 22.13 -14.34 26.35
N TYR A 678 21.04 -14.21 25.60
CA TYR A 678 20.46 -12.95 25.18
C TYR A 678 19.09 -12.78 25.83
N THR A 679 18.86 -11.62 26.42
CA THR A 679 17.58 -11.30 27.05
C THR A 679 16.98 -10.06 26.40
N LEU A 680 15.75 -10.17 25.94
CA LEU A 680 14.94 -9.03 25.51
C LEU A 680 14.09 -8.56 26.68
N HIS A 681 14.18 -7.28 27.02
CA HIS A 681 13.28 -6.59 27.92
C HIS A 681 12.30 -5.74 27.10
N ALA A 682 11.00 -5.99 27.25
CA ALA A 682 9.96 -5.13 26.71
C ALA A 682 9.32 -4.33 27.84
N VAL A 683 9.46 -3.01 27.78
CA VAL A 683 8.85 -2.09 28.74
C VAL A 683 7.52 -1.64 28.18
N THR A 684 6.44 -1.85 28.92
CA THR A 684 5.09 -1.46 28.51
C THR A 684 4.80 0.01 28.77
N HIS A 685 3.70 0.51 28.20
CA HIS A 685 3.22 1.88 28.43
C HIS A 685 2.88 2.16 29.91
N ASN A 686 2.54 1.13 30.70
CA ASN A 686 2.28 1.25 32.14
C ASN A 686 3.54 1.06 33.02
N GLY A 687 4.72 0.91 32.40
CA GLY A 687 6.00 0.78 33.11
C GLY A 687 6.36 -0.64 33.56
N THR A 688 5.51 -1.64 33.31
CA THR A 688 5.86 -3.05 33.57
C THR A 688 6.85 -3.56 32.54
N THR A 689 7.78 -4.43 32.97
CA THR A 689 8.77 -5.05 32.07
C THR A 689 8.51 -6.54 31.95
N ALA A 690 8.33 -7.01 30.73
CA ALA A 690 8.33 -8.43 30.41
C ALA A 690 9.70 -8.82 29.86
N THR A 691 10.14 -10.05 30.14
CA THR A 691 11.43 -10.57 29.66
C THR A 691 11.28 -11.83 28.83
N TRP A 692 12.14 -11.96 27.82
CA TRP A 692 12.33 -13.19 27.07
C TRP A 692 13.81 -13.52 26.99
N THR A 693 14.14 -14.80 27.12
CA THR A 693 15.53 -15.26 27.11
C THR A 693 15.76 -16.30 26.01
N ALA A 694 16.81 -16.09 25.22
CA ALA A 694 17.40 -17.10 24.35
C ALA A 694 18.80 -17.47 24.85
N LYS A 695 19.06 -18.77 24.96
CA LYS A 695 20.40 -19.32 25.14
C LYS A 695 20.87 -19.90 23.82
N LEU A 696 21.85 -19.27 23.20
CA LEU A 696 22.56 -19.81 22.05
C LEU A 696 23.58 -20.84 22.54
N VAL A 697 23.61 -22.02 21.93
CA VAL A 697 24.58 -23.06 22.25
C VAL A 697 25.28 -23.43 20.94
N ALA A 698 26.60 -23.29 20.89
CA ALA A 698 27.38 -23.86 19.80
C ALA A 698 27.31 -25.39 19.90
N GLY A 699 26.80 -26.07 18.88
CA GLY A 699 26.68 -27.53 18.92
C GLY A 699 26.43 -28.19 17.56
N ASP A 700 26.89 -29.43 17.45
CA ASP A 700 26.75 -30.30 16.27
C ASP A 700 25.36 -30.99 16.28
N GLY A 701 24.32 -30.32 15.78
CA GLY A 701 22.92 -30.80 15.82
C GLY A 701 22.59 -31.98 14.88
N ALA A 702 21.69 -32.87 15.32
CA ALA A 702 21.20 -34.08 14.63
C ALA A 702 20.55 -33.84 13.25
N LEU A 703 20.57 -34.86 12.38
CA LEU A 703 20.58 -34.75 10.91
C LEU A 703 19.33 -35.34 10.19
N GLY A 704 18.57 -34.56 9.40
CA GLY A 704 17.40 -35.04 8.63
C GLY A 704 16.83 -34.06 7.57
N VAL A 705 16.08 -34.57 6.59
CA VAL A 705 15.27 -33.76 5.65
C VAL A 705 13.95 -33.42 6.32
N THR A 706 13.69 -32.13 6.59
CA THR A 706 12.57 -31.71 7.43
C THR A 706 11.29 -31.31 6.68
N ASN A 707 11.43 -31.01 5.39
CA ASN A 707 10.35 -30.64 4.48
C ASN A 707 10.66 -31.12 3.06
N ALA A 708 9.61 -31.38 2.29
CA ALA A 708 9.72 -31.60 0.86
C ALA A 708 8.47 -31.05 0.16
N SER A 709 8.65 -30.42 -1.00
CA SER A 709 7.59 -29.75 -1.74
C SER A 709 7.71 -29.95 -3.24
N VAL A 710 6.57 -29.87 -3.93
CA VAL A 710 6.50 -29.88 -5.40
C VAL A 710 5.56 -28.79 -5.88
N ARG A 711 6.00 -28.03 -6.88
CA ARG A 711 5.12 -27.19 -7.69
C ARG A 711 4.97 -27.78 -9.09
N ALA A 712 3.74 -28.13 -9.47
CA ALA A 712 3.41 -28.67 -10.79
C ALA A 712 1.95 -28.36 -11.19
N ARG A 713 1.66 -28.45 -12.49
CA ARG A 713 0.31 -28.29 -13.04
C ARG A 713 -0.51 -29.57 -12.81
N VAL A 714 -1.73 -29.41 -12.29
CA VAL A 714 -2.76 -30.44 -12.12
C VAL A 714 -3.75 -30.32 -13.29
N ALA A 715 -4.05 -31.41 -14.00
CA ALA A 715 -4.89 -31.38 -15.22
C ALA A 715 -6.25 -32.05 -15.00
N ALA A 716 -7.26 -31.59 -15.76
CA ALA A 716 -8.69 -31.83 -15.52
C ALA A 716 -9.17 -33.30 -15.64
N GLN A 717 -8.51 -34.16 -16.44
CA GLN A 717 -9.03 -35.52 -16.67
C GLN A 717 -8.05 -36.69 -16.45
N GLU A 718 -6.73 -36.47 -16.33
CA GLU A 718 -5.76 -37.56 -16.02
C GLU A 718 -4.51 -37.06 -15.25
N GLY A 719 -4.45 -35.79 -14.84
CA GLY A 719 -3.24 -35.15 -14.31
C GLY A 719 -3.20 -35.03 -12.79
N THR A 720 -3.25 -36.15 -12.06
CA THR A 720 -3.01 -36.17 -10.61
C THR A 720 -1.53 -35.87 -10.33
N LEU A 721 -1.27 -34.85 -9.52
CA LEU A 721 0.06 -34.65 -8.94
C LEU A 721 0.21 -35.64 -7.78
N VAL A 722 1.19 -36.53 -7.85
CA VAL A 722 1.41 -37.57 -6.83
C VAL A 722 2.73 -37.33 -6.11
N PHE A 723 2.66 -37.20 -4.79
CA PHE A 723 3.81 -37.05 -3.90
C PHE A 723 3.97 -38.30 -3.04
N GLY A 724 5.02 -39.09 -3.26
CA GLY A 724 5.35 -40.30 -2.50
C GLY A 724 6.33 -40.02 -1.36
N VAL A 725 6.10 -40.64 -0.20
CA VAL A 725 6.98 -40.55 0.98
C VAL A 725 7.23 -41.96 1.53
N VAL A 726 8.50 -42.29 1.80
CA VAL A 726 8.90 -43.52 2.49
C VAL A 726 9.71 -43.17 3.75
N SER A 727 9.28 -43.71 4.89
CA SER A 727 9.97 -43.63 6.17
C SER A 727 10.30 -45.03 6.73
N ARG A 728 11.24 -45.11 7.68
CA ARG A 728 11.57 -46.38 8.39
C ARG A 728 10.45 -46.77 9.36
N GLU A 729 10.13 -48.07 9.43
CA GLU A 729 9.37 -48.63 10.55
C GLU A 729 10.30 -48.72 11.77
N THR A 730 9.96 -48.01 12.85
CA THR A 730 10.58 -48.23 14.16
C THR A 730 9.50 -48.64 15.14
N GLU A 731 9.46 -49.94 15.47
CA GLU A 731 8.40 -50.59 16.28
C GLU A 731 8.31 -50.10 17.74
N THR A 732 9.15 -49.19 18.23
CA THR A 732 9.29 -48.92 19.67
C THR A 732 9.22 -47.45 20.10
N SER A 733 8.93 -46.51 19.19
CA SER A 733 8.69 -45.10 19.56
C SER A 733 7.66 -44.49 18.63
N GLY A 734 6.51 -44.07 19.16
CA GLY A 734 5.36 -43.63 18.36
C GLY A 734 5.71 -42.58 17.28
N PRO A 735 5.08 -42.61 16.10
CA PRO A 735 5.48 -41.75 14.98
C PRO A 735 5.14 -40.29 15.25
N SER A 736 6.07 -39.39 14.89
CA SER A 736 5.77 -37.95 14.75
C SER A 736 4.78 -37.78 13.59
N GLY A 737 3.74 -36.96 13.75
CA GLY A 737 2.75 -36.77 12.70
C GLY A 737 3.29 -36.04 11.46
N LEU A 738 2.48 -36.01 10.39
CA LEU A 738 2.73 -35.23 9.17
C LEU A 738 1.66 -34.17 8.96
N LEU A 739 2.07 -32.99 8.50
CA LEU A 739 1.19 -32.03 7.85
C LEU A 739 1.42 -32.10 6.33
N ILE A 740 0.37 -32.43 5.58
CA ILE A 740 0.38 -32.45 4.12
C ILE A 740 -0.52 -31.32 3.63
N ARG A 741 -0.03 -30.49 2.72
CA ARG A 741 -0.71 -29.28 2.23
C ARG A 741 -0.74 -29.25 0.71
N ALA A 742 -1.81 -28.72 0.14
CA ALA A 742 -1.92 -28.41 -1.28
C ALA A 742 -2.38 -26.96 -1.43
N ALA A 743 -1.46 -26.11 -1.85
CA ALA A 743 -1.73 -24.72 -2.15
C ALA A 743 -2.18 -24.58 -3.60
N GLY A 744 -3.31 -23.91 -3.80
CA GLY A 744 -3.85 -23.48 -5.08
C GLY A 744 -4.15 -21.99 -5.00
N PRO A 745 -5.29 -21.55 -4.45
CA PRO A 745 -5.64 -20.13 -4.33
C PRO A 745 -4.56 -19.28 -3.63
N SER A 746 -3.95 -19.80 -2.56
CA SER A 746 -2.91 -19.03 -1.84
C SER A 746 -1.68 -18.73 -2.68
N LEU A 747 -1.42 -19.46 -3.77
CA LEU A 747 -0.27 -19.21 -4.64
C LEU A 747 -0.39 -17.90 -5.44
N GLN A 748 -1.60 -17.37 -5.60
CA GLN A 748 -1.81 -16.08 -6.26
C GLN A 748 -1.11 -14.95 -5.50
N SER A 749 -1.05 -15.04 -4.17
CA SER A 749 -0.32 -14.07 -3.33
C SER A 749 1.19 -14.08 -3.54
N PHE A 750 1.72 -15.16 -4.13
CA PHE A 750 3.12 -15.32 -4.51
C PHE A 750 3.37 -15.04 -6.00
N GLY A 751 2.40 -14.46 -6.70
CA GLY A 751 2.51 -14.11 -8.11
C GLY A 751 2.43 -15.30 -9.08
N VAL A 752 1.94 -16.45 -8.64
CA VAL A 752 1.72 -17.62 -9.51
C VAL A 752 0.40 -17.43 -10.28
N SER A 753 0.48 -17.07 -11.55
CA SER A 753 -0.67 -17.03 -12.45
C SER A 753 -1.15 -18.44 -12.81
N GLY A 754 -2.46 -18.64 -12.99
CA GLY A 754 -3.02 -19.95 -13.34
C GLY A 754 -3.01 -20.98 -12.21
N ALA A 755 -3.01 -20.55 -10.94
CA ALA A 755 -3.09 -21.45 -9.80
C ALA A 755 -4.41 -22.23 -9.77
N LEU A 756 -4.36 -23.48 -9.29
CA LEU A 756 -5.52 -24.35 -9.21
C LEU A 756 -6.55 -23.75 -8.24
N GLY A 757 -7.77 -23.52 -8.71
CA GLY A 757 -8.79 -22.80 -7.93
C GLY A 757 -9.33 -23.57 -6.70
N ASN A 758 -9.28 -24.90 -6.73
CA ASN A 758 -9.79 -25.76 -5.66
C ASN A 758 -8.99 -27.08 -5.63
N PRO A 759 -7.81 -27.11 -4.99
CA PRO A 759 -7.03 -28.33 -4.80
C PRO A 759 -7.71 -29.31 -3.83
N ARG A 760 -7.77 -30.59 -4.22
CA ARG A 760 -8.26 -31.69 -3.37
C ARG A 760 -7.14 -32.69 -3.09
N LEU A 761 -6.92 -32.98 -1.81
CA LEU A 761 -5.94 -33.94 -1.31
C LEU A 761 -6.58 -35.29 -0.97
N GLU A 762 -5.96 -36.37 -1.42
CA GLU A 762 -6.20 -37.74 -0.97
C GLU A 762 -4.89 -38.41 -0.63
N VAL A 763 -4.80 -39.06 0.53
CA VAL A 763 -3.60 -39.77 0.98
C VAL A 763 -3.89 -41.26 0.97
N TYR A 764 -3.03 -42.05 0.32
CA TYR A 764 -3.15 -43.51 0.26
C TYR A 764 -1.96 -44.17 0.96
N SER A 765 -2.19 -45.36 1.51
CA SER A 765 -1.15 -46.25 2.02
C SER A 765 -0.61 -47.16 0.92
N ARG A 766 0.46 -47.91 1.20
CA ARG A 766 1.11 -48.85 0.26
C ARG A 766 0.14 -49.77 -0.49
N ASP A 767 -0.89 -50.28 0.18
CA ASP A 767 -1.85 -51.23 -0.39
C ASP A 767 -2.99 -50.55 -1.18
N GLY A 768 -2.89 -49.23 -1.42
CA GLY A 768 -3.89 -48.45 -2.13
C GLY A 768 -5.12 -48.06 -1.28
N ARG A 769 -5.09 -48.30 0.03
CA ARG A 769 -6.18 -47.89 0.94
C ARG A 769 -6.09 -46.38 1.23
N LEU A 770 -7.21 -45.67 1.08
CA LEU A 770 -7.35 -44.26 1.49
C LEU A 770 -7.13 -44.11 3.01
N VAL A 771 -6.23 -43.22 3.38
CA VAL A 771 -5.79 -42.90 4.75
C VAL A 771 -6.47 -41.61 5.23
N ALA A 772 -6.53 -40.60 4.37
CA ALA A 772 -7.18 -39.33 4.66
C ALA A 772 -7.54 -38.60 3.35
N SER A 773 -8.55 -37.74 3.37
CA SER A 773 -8.89 -36.89 2.24
C SER A 773 -9.38 -35.54 2.74
N ASN A 774 -9.03 -34.47 2.04
CA ASN A 774 -9.56 -33.14 2.33
C ASN A 774 -9.48 -32.22 1.12
N ASP A 775 -10.45 -31.35 0.94
CA ASP A 775 -10.50 -30.33 -0.12
C ASP A 775 -10.54 -28.89 0.42
N ASN A 776 -10.47 -28.72 1.74
CA ASN A 776 -10.39 -27.41 2.39
C ASN A 776 -9.48 -27.47 3.62
N TRP A 777 -8.69 -26.45 3.90
CA TRP A 777 -7.71 -26.48 5.00
C TRP A 777 -8.31 -26.12 6.36
N ASP A 778 -9.48 -25.46 6.37
CA ASP A 778 -10.16 -24.96 7.56
C ASP A 778 -11.18 -25.96 8.15
N GLN A 779 -11.54 -27.02 7.42
CA GLN A 779 -12.40 -28.11 7.86
C GLN A 779 -11.77 -29.47 7.53
N PRO A 780 -11.94 -30.53 8.36
CA PRO A 780 -12.57 -30.56 9.69
C PRO A 780 -11.63 -30.11 10.83
N LEU A 781 -10.41 -29.68 10.51
CA LEU A 781 -9.35 -29.43 11.50
C LEU A 781 -9.45 -28.06 12.21
N GLY A 782 -10.25 -27.12 11.68
CA GLY A 782 -10.33 -25.73 12.12
C GLY A 782 -9.16 -24.88 11.61
N PRO A 783 -9.37 -23.63 11.16
CA PRO A 783 -8.31 -22.80 10.57
C PRO A 783 -7.18 -22.48 11.56
N GLY A 784 -7.50 -22.33 12.85
CA GLY A 784 -6.50 -22.06 13.88
C GLY A 784 -5.45 -23.16 13.99
N ARG A 785 -5.86 -24.44 13.96
CA ARG A 785 -4.93 -25.56 14.17
C ARG A 785 -3.97 -25.77 13.00
N VAL A 786 -4.45 -25.66 11.77
CA VAL A 786 -3.58 -25.78 10.58
C VAL A 786 -2.68 -24.57 10.45
N ALA A 787 -3.14 -23.36 10.81
CA ALA A 787 -2.30 -22.16 10.84
C ALA A 787 -1.19 -22.24 11.92
N ASP A 788 -1.53 -22.70 13.13
CA ASP A 788 -0.58 -22.88 14.23
C ASP A 788 0.51 -23.90 13.85
N ILE A 789 0.09 -25.05 13.31
CA ILE A 789 1.03 -26.09 12.88
C ILE A 789 1.86 -25.63 11.68
N SER A 790 1.25 -24.93 10.71
CA SER A 790 1.97 -24.34 9.58
C SER A 790 3.07 -23.38 10.05
N THR A 791 2.76 -22.54 11.04
CA THR A 791 3.74 -21.66 11.68
C THR A 791 4.84 -22.45 12.38
N GLN A 792 4.46 -23.53 13.10
CA GLN A 792 5.40 -24.39 13.82
C GLN A 792 6.41 -25.09 12.89
N VAL A 793 5.99 -25.47 11.68
CA VAL A 793 6.86 -26.15 10.68
C VAL A 793 7.52 -25.18 9.69
N GLY A 794 7.28 -23.87 9.83
CA GLY A 794 7.86 -22.84 8.95
C GLY A 794 7.19 -22.72 7.58
N ALA A 795 5.98 -23.24 7.42
CA ALA A 795 5.20 -23.14 6.19
C ALA A 795 4.43 -21.81 6.14
N PHE A 796 4.29 -21.23 4.94
CA PHE A 796 3.56 -19.97 4.76
C PHE A 796 2.07 -20.12 5.14
N ALA A 797 1.42 -19.04 5.56
CA ALA A 797 -0.01 -19.09 5.91
C ALA A 797 -0.88 -19.20 4.65
N PHE A 798 -1.90 -20.05 4.68
CA PHE A 798 -2.97 -20.01 3.69
C PHE A 798 -3.85 -18.77 3.89
N SER A 799 -4.34 -18.20 2.79
CA SER A 799 -5.24 -17.04 2.83
C SER A 799 -6.54 -17.41 3.55
N PRO A 800 -7.03 -16.60 4.50
CA PRO A 800 -8.32 -16.86 5.15
C PRO A 800 -9.45 -17.02 4.14
N GLY A 801 -10.22 -18.11 4.24
CA GLY A 801 -11.33 -18.43 3.33
C GLY A 801 -10.91 -19.01 1.97
N SER A 802 -9.63 -19.32 1.76
CA SER A 802 -9.19 -20.00 0.55
C SER A 802 -9.62 -21.47 0.50
N LEU A 803 -9.85 -21.97 -0.71
CA LEU A 803 -10.12 -23.39 -0.99
C LEU A 803 -8.82 -24.23 -1.08
N ASP A 804 -7.73 -23.79 -0.43
CA ASP A 804 -6.53 -24.64 -0.31
C ASP A 804 -6.85 -25.88 0.53
N ALA A 805 -6.12 -26.99 0.37
CA ALA A 805 -6.37 -28.20 1.15
C ALA A 805 -5.22 -28.53 2.11
N ALA A 806 -5.55 -29.10 3.27
CA ALA A 806 -4.57 -29.61 4.22
C ALA A 806 -5.06 -30.88 4.92
N VAL A 807 -4.14 -31.82 5.18
CA VAL A 807 -4.39 -33.04 5.94
C VAL A 807 -3.34 -33.16 7.03
N LEU A 808 -3.78 -33.46 8.25
CA LEU A 808 -2.91 -33.74 9.39
C LEU A 808 -2.98 -35.23 9.73
N LEU A 809 -1.87 -35.95 9.60
CA LEU A 809 -1.76 -37.37 9.96
C LEU A 809 -1.02 -37.50 11.28
N SER A 810 -1.72 -37.85 12.36
CA SER A 810 -1.09 -38.08 13.66
C SER A 810 -0.31 -39.40 13.74
N SER A 811 -0.65 -40.37 12.88
CA SER A 811 0.05 -41.66 12.75
C SER A 811 0.18 -42.02 11.26
N PRO A 812 1.15 -41.43 10.54
CA PRO A 812 1.36 -41.70 9.12
C PRO A 812 1.87 -43.13 8.89
N PRO A 813 1.41 -43.84 7.85
CA PRO A 813 2.04 -45.10 7.42
C PRO A 813 3.51 -44.92 7.02
N SER A 814 4.30 -45.99 7.10
CA SER A 814 5.71 -46.02 6.66
C SER A 814 5.90 -45.74 5.16
N VAL A 815 4.87 -46.02 4.36
CA VAL A 815 4.80 -45.69 2.93
C VAL A 815 3.44 -45.09 2.63
N LEU A 816 3.44 -43.87 2.08
CA LEU A 816 2.22 -43.17 1.66
C LEU A 816 2.41 -42.42 0.35
N THR A 817 1.29 -42.16 -0.34
CA THR A 817 1.22 -41.24 -1.48
C THR A 817 0.14 -40.19 -1.24
N ALA A 818 0.47 -38.91 -1.41
CA ALA A 818 -0.47 -37.80 -1.40
C ALA A 818 -0.80 -37.41 -2.85
N HIS A 819 -2.09 -37.44 -3.18
CA HIS A 819 -2.64 -37.18 -4.50
C HIS A 819 -3.33 -35.82 -4.45
N CYS A 820 -2.87 -34.87 -5.27
CA CYS A 820 -3.54 -33.60 -5.48
C CYS A 820 -4.29 -33.62 -6.81
N THR A 821 -5.58 -33.35 -6.74
CA THR A 821 -6.53 -33.29 -7.86
C THR A 821 -7.30 -31.97 -7.85
N SER A 822 -8.11 -31.69 -8.87
CA SER A 822 -9.05 -30.56 -8.83
C SER A 822 -10.39 -31.00 -8.23
N GLY A 823 -10.87 -30.30 -7.21
CA GLY A 823 -12.18 -30.53 -6.60
C GLY A 823 -13.37 -30.19 -7.52
N GLU A 824 -13.15 -29.39 -8.57
CA GLU A 824 -14.21 -28.91 -9.48
C GLU A 824 -13.97 -29.27 -10.95
N GLY A 825 -12.99 -30.16 -11.25
CA GLY A 825 -12.66 -30.56 -12.61
C GLY A 825 -11.91 -29.50 -13.44
N GLY A 826 -11.36 -28.48 -12.79
CA GLY A 826 -10.49 -27.47 -13.40
C GLY A 826 -9.03 -27.91 -13.53
N GLU A 827 -8.22 -27.09 -14.20
CA GLU A 827 -6.77 -27.26 -14.30
C GLU A 827 -6.03 -26.05 -13.71
N GLY A 828 -4.80 -26.25 -13.23
CA GLY A 828 -3.99 -25.16 -12.71
C GLY A 828 -2.77 -25.62 -11.91
N ILE A 829 -1.95 -24.66 -11.49
CA ILE A 829 -0.73 -24.93 -10.71
C ILE A 829 -1.07 -25.17 -9.25
N SER A 830 -0.57 -26.26 -8.67
CA SER A 830 -0.61 -26.50 -7.23
C SER A 830 0.78 -26.74 -6.66
N LEU A 831 0.98 -26.30 -5.42
CA LEU A 831 2.15 -26.58 -4.60
C LEU A 831 1.74 -27.58 -3.52
N VAL A 832 2.24 -28.82 -3.60
CA VAL A 832 2.02 -29.83 -2.57
C VAL A 832 3.24 -29.90 -1.67
N GLU A 833 3.03 -29.86 -0.36
CA GLU A 833 4.08 -29.81 0.65
C GLU A 833 3.84 -30.87 1.73
N VAL A 834 4.91 -31.48 2.21
CA VAL A 834 4.89 -32.42 3.33
C VAL A 834 5.87 -31.94 4.40
N PHE A 835 5.35 -31.74 5.61
CA PHE A 835 6.10 -31.31 6.78
C PHE A 835 6.06 -32.36 7.88
N SER A 836 7.22 -32.66 8.45
CA SER A 836 7.32 -33.44 9.69
C SER A 836 6.91 -32.57 10.88
N LEU A 837 6.00 -33.08 11.73
CA LEU A 837 5.65 -32.39 12.97
C LEU A 837 6.74 -32.58 14.02
N PRO A 838 6.97 -31.60 14.91
CA PRO A 838 7.88 -31.76 16.04
C PRO A 838 7.34 -32.79 17.04
N ALA A 839 8.15 -33.78 17.43
CA ALA A 839 7.83 -34.73 18.50
C ALA A 839 8.54 -34.35 19.80
N SER A 840 7.94 -34.68 20.95
CA SER A 840 8.50 -34.48 22.30
C SER A 840 9.54 -35.55 22.70
N GLY A 841 10.22 -36.18 21.75
CA GLY A 841 11.18 -37.28 21.97
C GLY A 841 12.36 -37.28 21.00
N SER A 842 13.30 -38.22 21.18
CA SER A 842 14.61 -38.30 20.49
C SER A 842 14.57 -38.72 19.01
N HIS A 843 13.40 -38.90 18.41
CA HIS A 843 13.26 -39.32 17.01
C HIS A 843 12.14 -38.50 16.31
N ARG A 844 12.50 -37.78 15.25
CA ARG A 844 11.58 -37.06 14.35
C ARG A 844 11.28 -37.93 13.12
N PHE A 845 10.10 -37.79 12.52
CA PHE A 845 9.80 -38.43 11.22
C PHE A 845 10.83 -38.05 10.14
N ALA A 846 11.31 -36.80 10.16
CA ALA A 846 12.44 -36.31 9.36
C ALA A 846 13.75 -37.11 9.50
N ASP A 847 13.97 -37.78 10.64
CA ASP A 847 15.15 -38.61 10.91
C ASP A 847 15.01 -40.02 10.28
N THR A 848 13.80 -40.37 9.83
CA THR A 848 13.44 -41.68 9.28
C THR A 848 13.14 -41.68 7.79
N LEU A 849 13.06 -40.49 7.16
CA LEU A 849 12.73 -40.33 5.74
C LEU A 849 13.87 -40.88 4.87
N LYS A 850 13.56 -41.88 4.03
CA LYS A 850 14.52 -42.52 3.13
C LYS A 850 14.57 -41.83 1.77
N ASN A 851 13.40 -41.51 1.23
CA ASN A 851 13.25 -40.81 -0.04
C ASN A 851 11.90 -40.11 -0.10
N PHE A 852 11.80 -39.18 -1.04
CA PHE A 852 10.53 -38.66 -1.54
C PHE A 852 10.55 -38.64 -3.07
N SER A 853 9.37 -38.75 -3.66
CA SER A 853 9.20 -38.84 -5.11
C SER A 853 8.00 -38.05 -5.59
N VAL A 854 8.10 -37.46 -6.76
CA VAL A 854 7.07 -36.62 -7.36
C VAL A 854 6.79 -37.13 -8.76
N ARG A 855 5.56 -37.58 -9.01
CA ARG A 855 5.08 -37.84 -10.36
C ARG A 855 4.18 -36.71 -10.81
N ALA A 856 4.60 -36.00 -11.84
CA ALA A 856 3.90 -34.84 -12.37
C ALA A 856 4.06 -34.74 -13.90
N ARG A 857 3.16 -34.01 -14.55
CA ARG A 857 3.22 -33.74 -15.99
C ARG A 857 3.98 -32.45 -16.26
N VAL A 858 4.98 -32.50 -17.14
CA VAL A 858 5.61 -31.32 -17.76
C VAL A 858 4.68 -30.85 -18.88
N ALA A 859 4.27 -29.57 -18.85
CA ALA A 859 3.29 -29.00 -19.78
C ALA A 859 3.97 -28.08 -20.83
N THR A 860 3.32 -27.91 -21.99
CA THR A 860 3.78 -27.07 -23.09
C THR A 860 3.77 -25.59 -22.69
N GLY A 861 4.92 -24.91 -22.79
CA GLY A 861 5.02 -23.45 -22.59
C GLY A 861 5.17 -22.94 -21.14
N GLU A 862 5.10 -23.80 -20.11
CA GLU A 862 5.19 -23.40 -18.68
C GLU A 862 6.35 -24.06 -17.88
N GLY A 863 7.23 -24.82 -18.51
CA GLY A 863 8.68 -24.78 -18.20
C GLY A 863 9.34 -25.89 -17.37
N ALA A 864 8.78 -26.41 -16.27
CA ALA A 864 9.44 -27.49 -15.49
C ALA A 864 8.61 -28.01 -14.31
N VAL A 865 8.86 -29.25 -13.87
CA VAL A 865 8.51 -29.71 -12.50
C VAL A 865 9.56 -29.18 -11.53
N THR A 866 9.12 -28.49 -10.47
CA THR A 866 10.04 -27.93 -9.46
C THR A 866 9.82 -28.63 -8.12
N VAL A 867 10.89 -29.13 -7.53
CA VAL A 867 10.89 -29.88 -6.27
C VAL A 867 11.82 -29.19 -5.27
N GLY A 868 11.33 -28.87 -4.09
CA GLY A 868 12.10 -28.22 -3.03
C GLY A 868 12.32 -29.13 -1.82
N PHE A 869 13.48 -29.06 -1.18
CA PHE A 869 13.75 -29.76 0.09
C PHE A 869 14.81 -29.04 0.92
N THR A 870 14.80 -29.25 2.24
CA THR A 870 15.80 -28.69 3.17
C THR A 870 16.59 -29.81 3.85
N ILE A 871 17.92 -29.70 3.83
CA ILE A 871 18.81 -30.54 4.64
C ILE A 871 19.08 -29.83 5.95
N THR A 872 18.83 -30.50 7.07
CA THR A 872 19.11 -29.98 8.42
C THR A 872 20.14 -30.83 9.15
N GLY A 873 20.74 -30.25 10.20
CA GLY A 873 21.82 -30.85 11.01
C GLY A 873 23.17 -30.16 10.77
N GLY A 874 24.24 -30.67 11.39
CA GLY A 874 25.58 -30.03 11.36
C GLY A 874 26.53 -30.49 10.24
N ALA A 875 26.18 -31.51 9.46
CA ALA A 875 27.07 -32.11 8.45
C ALA A 875 26.41 -32.15 7.07
N ALA A 876 27.23 -32.09 6.02
CA ALA A 876 26.78 -32.27 4.66
C ALA A 876 26.23 -33.69 4.41
N ARG A 877 25.25 -33.81 3.52
CA ARG A 877 24.58 -35.07 3.16
C ARG A 877 24.76 -35.38 1.70
N THR A 878 25.09 -36.63 1.41
CA THR A 878 25.05 -37.14 0.05
C THR A 878 23.60 -37.49 -0.30
N VAL A 879 23.11 -36.95 -1.41
CA VAL A 879 21.76 -37.21 -1.93
C VAL A 879 21.85 -37.67 -3.38
N LEU A 880 21.01 -38.62 -3.75
CA LEU A 880 20.81 -39.05 -5.13
C LEU A 880 19.52 -38.41 -5.64
N VAL A 881 19.63 -37.56 -6.65
CA VAL A 881 18.50 -36.92 -7.33
C VAL A 881 18.32 -37.58 -8.69
N ARG A 882 17.07 -37.87 -9.07
CA ARG A 882 16.73 -38.55 -10.33
C ARG A 882 15.56 -37.88 -11.04
N GLY A 883 15.62 -37.80 -12.36
CA GLY A 883 14.59 -37.31 -13.26
C GLY A 883 14.27 -38.40 -14.27
N ILE A 884 13.16 -39.10 -14.06
CA ILE A 884 12.82 -40.34 -14.76
C ILE A 884 11.74 -40.07 -15.81
N GLY A 885 12.07 -40.36 -17.06
CA GLY A 885 11.20 -40.26 -18.22
C GLY A 885 11.12 -41.60 -18.95
N PRO A 886 12.09 -41.95 -19.82
CA PRO A 886 12.08 -43.21 -20.57
C PRO A 886 11.87 -44.49 -19.75
N ALA A 887 12.46 -44.59 -18.56
CA ALA A 887 12.30 -45.78 -17.73
C ALA A 887 10.86 -45.98 -17.22
N LEU A 888 10.00 -44.95 -17.23
CA LEU A 888 8.58 -45.08 -16.91
C LEU A 888 7.82 -45.99 -17.89
N GLY A 889 8.32 -46.15 -19.13
CA GLY A 889 7.77 -47.09 -20.11
C GLY A 889 7.73 -48.53 -19.61
N GLY A 890 8.73 -48.95 -18.83
CA GLY A 890 8.78 -50.27 -18.20
C GLY A 890 7.71 -50.49 -17.13
N PHE A 891 7.12 -49.41 -16.61
CA PHE A 891 6.03 -49.43 -15.63
C PHE A 891 4.65 -49.19 -16.29
N GLY A 892 4.57 -49.27 -17.62
CA GLY A 892 3.33 -49.15 -18.38
C GLY A 892 2.84 -47.71 -18.61
N ILE A 893 3.64 -46.70 -18.24
CA ILE A 893 3.35 -45.29 -18.53
C ILE A 893 3.78 -45.02 -19.97
N ARG A 894 2.87 -44.50 -20.82
CA ARG A 894 3.14 -44.28 -22.25
C ARG A 894 3.38 -42.81 -22.63
N ASP A 895 2.82 -41.86 -21.88
CA ASP A 895 2.98 -40.40 -22.09
C ASP A 895 4.09 -39.85 -21.19
N TYR A 896 5.33 -40.36 -21.30
CA TYR A 896 6.47 -39.88 -20.50
C TYR A 896 7.31 -38.82 -21.24
N VAL A 897 8.07 -38.00 -20.51
CA VAL A 897 9.08 -37.12 -21.10
C VAL A 897 10.20 -37.97 -21.68
N GLU A 898 10.45 -37.89 -22.99
CA GLU A 898 11.46 -38.71 -23.67
C GLU A 898 12.92 -38.37 -23.28
N ASP A 899 13.15 -37.14 -22.82
CA ASP A 899 14.49 -36.59 -22.58
C ASP A 899 14.45 -35.57 -21.41
N PRO A 900 14.40 -36.05 -20.15
CA PRO A 900 14.34 -35.21 -18.95
C PRO A 900 15.70 -34.64 -18.53
N VAL A 901 15.78 -33.33 -18.35
CA VAL A 901 16.97 -32.60 -17.86
C VAL A 901 16.76 -32.13 -16.42
N LEU A 902 17.70 -32.43 -15.54
CA LEU A 902 17.73 -31.98 -14.15
C LEU A 902 18.68 -30.81 -13.95
N THR A 903 18.24 -29.81 -13.17
CA THR A 903 19.11 -28.76 -12.61
C THR A 903 18.87 -28.62 -11.11
N VAL A 904 19.93 -28.64 -10.30
CA VAL A 904 19.89 -28.47 -8.84
C VAL A 904 20.43 -27.10 -8.46
N PHE A 905 19.72 -26.39 -7.59
CA PHE A 905 20.05 -25.05 -7.10
C PHE A 905 20.19 -25.03 -5.57
N ASP A 906 21.08 -24.18 -5.05
CA ASP A 906 21.08 -23.78 -3.63
C ASP A 906 20.08 -22.64 -3.33
N GLU A 907 19.95 -22.27 -2.06
CA GLU A 907 19.08 -21.19 -1.58
C GLU A 907 19.36 -19.82 -2.23
N GLY A 908 20.61 -19.57 -2.65
CA GLY A 908 21.01 -18.37 -3.39
C GLY A 908 20.67 -18.42 -4.88
N ARG A 909 19.96 -19.45 -5.35
CA ARG A 909 19.66 -19.75 -6.76
C ARG A 909 20.90 -20.03 -7.62
N ARG A 910 22.02 -20.42 -7.00
CA ARG A 910 23.21 -20.85 -7.73
C ARG A 910 23.05 -22.30 -8.17
N VAL A 911 23.38 -22.58 -9.42
CA VAL A 911 23.38 -23.94 -9.98
C VAL A 911 24.49 -24.75 -9.31
N LEU A 912 24.12 -25.87 -8.70
CA LEU A 912 25.02 -26.84 -8.09
C LEU A 912 25.34 -28.01 -9.04
N ALA A 913 24.35 -28.44 -9.81
CA ALA A 913 24.53 -29.50 -10.80
C ALA A 913 23.49 -29.41 -11.92
N VAL A 914 23.86 -29.87 -13.11
CA VAL A 914 22.98 -30.09 -14.25
C VAL A 914 23.26 -31.51 -14.75
N ASN A 915 22.22 -32.28 -15.02
CA ASN A 915 22.37 -33.56 -15.70
C ASN A 915 21.31 -33.73 -16.78
N ASP A 916 21.79 -34.13 -17.95
CA ASP A 916 21.09 -34.37 -19.21
C ASP A 916 21.72 -35.67 -19.70
N ASP A 917 20.98 -36.78 -19.61
CA ASP A 917 21.45 -38.17 -19.70
C ASP A 917 22.28 -38.68 -18.49
N TRP A 918 21.76 -39.70 -17.79
CA TRP A 918 22.35 -40.27 -16.57
C TRP A 918 23.65 -41.04 -16.83
N ALA A 919 23.86 -41.52 -18.06
CA ALA A 919 24.98 -42.37 -18.46
C ALA A 919 26.19 -41.58 -19.00
N ASP A 920 26.04 -40.27 -19.22
CA ASP A 920 27.04 -39.43 -19.91
C ASP A 920 28.02 -38.72 -18.95
N ASN A 921 27.92 -38.98 -17.65
CA ASN A 921 28.83 -38.41 -16.63
C ASN A 921 29.92 -39.41 -16.20
N ASP A 922 31.10 -38.88 -15.81
CA ASP A 922 32.23 -39.65 -15.24
C ASP A 922 31.88 -40.37 -13.91
N GLU A 923 30.66 -40.22 -13.40
CA GLU A 923 30.14 -40.78 -12.13
C GLU A 923 29.18 -41.98 -12.30
N SER A 924 28.96 -42.47 -13.53
CA SER A 924 27.96 -43.51 -13.84
C SER A 924 28.14 -44.83 -13.04
N LEU A 925 29.37 -45.19 -12.66
CA LEU A 925 29.66 -46.35 -11.81
C LEU A 925 29.28 -46.13 -10.34
N SER A 926 29.51 -44.94 -9.78
CA SER A 926 29.09 -44.56 -8.42
C SER A 926 27.58 -44.40 -8.31
N VAL A 927 26.92 -43.85 -9.34
CA VAL A 927 25.46 -43.75 -9.40
C VAL A 927 24.82 -45.15 -9.42
N THR A 928 25.36 -46.09 -10.20
CA THR A 928 24.81 -47.47 -10.28
C THR A 928 24.89 -48.20 -8.93
N ALA A 929 26.00 -48.04 -8.20
CA ALA A 929 26.17 -48.64 -6.87
C ALA A 929 25.21 -48.03 -5.82
N GLU A 930 25.05 -46.70 -5.85
CA GLU A 930 24.16 -46.00 -4.91
C GLU A 930 22.67 -46.21 -5.22
N VAL A 931 22.28 -46.31 -6.50
CA VAL A 931 20.90 -46.66 -6.92
C VAL A 931 20.46 -47.99 -6.30
N ALA A 932 21.31 -49.02 -6.36
CA ALA A 932 21.02 -50.30 -5.73
C ALA A 932 20.93 -50.20 -4.21
N ARG A 933 21.79 -49.39 -3.59
CA ARG A 933 21.86 -49.23 -2.13
C ARG A 933 20.64 -48.51 -1.55
N VAL A 934 20.12 -47.50 -2.24
CA VAL A 934 18.93 -46.76 -1.81
C VAL A 934 17.61 -47.48 -2.19
N GLY A 935 17.70 -48.61 -2.89
CA GLY A 935 16.53 -49.41 -3.32
C GLY A 935 15.79 -48.83 -4.52
N ALA A 936 16.41 -47.92 -5.27
CA ALA A 936 15.89 -47.38 -6.51
C ALA A 936 15.98 -48.42 -7.64
N PHE A 937 15.01 -48.43 -8.56
CA PHE A 937 15.07 -49.32 -9.72
C PHE A 937 16.23 -48.91 -10.66
N PRO A 938 16.90 -49.88 -11.31
CA PRO A 938 18.04 -49.59 -12.18
C PRO A 938 17.62 -48.84 -13.46
N LEU A 939 18.49 -47.95 -13.92
CA LEU A 939 18.37 -47.34 -15.25
C LEU A 939 19.17 -48.16 -16.26
N ALA A 940 18.61 -48.39 -17.45
CA ALA A 940 19.29 -49.13 -18.51
C ALA A 940 20.25 -48.22 -19.27
N VAL A 941 21.45 -48.73 -19.59
CA VAL A 941 22.47 -47.99 -20.35
C VAL A 941 21.88 -47.57 -21.70
N GLY A 942 22.01 -46.29 -22.05
CA GLY A 942 21.43 -45.69 -23.26
C GLY A 942 20.03 -45.11 -23.09
N MET A 943 19.43 -45.19 -21.90
CA MET A 943 18.22 -44.42 -21.56
C MET A 943 18.58 -42.96 -21.25
N ARG A 944 17.71 -42.04 -21.67
CA ARG A 944 17.87 -40.58 -21.49
C ARG A 944 17.35 -40.02 -20.16
N ASP A 945 17.02 -40.89 -19.21
CA ASP A 945 16.73 -40.47 -17.84
C ASP A 945 17.90 -39.66 -17.27
N SER A 946 17.68 -38.78 -16.30
CA SER A 946 18.74 -37.97 -15.67
C SER A 946 18.94 -38.34 -14.20
N SER A 947 20.18 -38.22 -13.71
CA SER A 947 20.52 -38.43 -12.31
C SER A 947 21.79 -37.69 -11.89
N CYS A 948 21.83 -37.22 -10.65
CA CYS A 948 23.04 -36.67 -10.04
C CYS A 948 23.20 -37.12 -8.58
N LEU A 949 24.45 -37.31 -8.16
CA LEU A 949 24.84 -37.61 -6.78
C LEU A 949 25.53 -36.37 -6.20
N LEU A 950 25.02 -35.82 -5.10
CA LEU A 950 25.47 -34.53 -4.58
C LEU A 950 25.71 -34.58 -3.09
N THR A 951 26.85 -34.05 -2.63
CA THR A 951 27.08 -33.81 -1.19
C THR A 951 26.73 -32.36 -0.87
N LEU A 952 25.63 -32.18 -0.15
CA LEU A 952 24.97 -30.90 0.10
C LEU A 952 25.08 -30.52 1.57
N ALA A 953 25.57 -29.31 1.86
CA ALA A 953 25.61 -28.76 3.21
C ALA A 953 24.19 -28.58 3.79
N PRO A 954 24.04 -28.33 5.10
CA PRO A 954 22.77 -27.90 5.66
C PRO A 954 22.25 -26.62 4.97
N GLY A 955 21.00 -26.62 4.49
CA GLY A 955 20.44 -25.53 3.69
C GLY A 955 19.22 -25.94 2.85
N GLY A 956 18.59 -24.97 2.20
CA GLY A 956 17.49 -25.18 1.26
C GLY A 956 17.97 -25.44 -0.17
N TYR A 957 17.33 -26.38 -0.86
CA TYR A 957 17.68 -26.80 -2.22
C TYR A 957 16.44 -26.91 -3.11
N THR A 958 16.62 -26.63 -4.40
CA THR A 958 15.58 -26.75 -5.42
C THR A 958 16.07 -27.58 -6.60
N VAL A 959 15.28 -28.54 -7.04
CA VAL A 959 15.50 -29.36 -8.23
C VAL A 959 14.47 -28.96 -9.29
N ARG A 960 14.94 -28.61 -10.48
CA ARG A 960 14.12 -28.32 -11.65
C ARG A 960 14.29 -29.46 -12.65
N CYS A 961 13.20 -30.09 -13.04
CA CYS A 961 13.18 -31.12 -14.08
C CYS A 961 12.35 -30.64 -15.29
N GLU A 962 12.97 -30.57 -16.46
CA GLU A 962 12.35 -30.08 -17.69
C GLU A 962 12.54 -31.06 -18.86
N SER A 963 11.74 -30.93 -19.92
CA SER A 963 11.97 -31.66 -21.16
C SER A 963 12.97 -30.91 -22.02
N LYS A 964 14.07 -31.55 -22.43
CA LYS A 964 15.10 -30.95 -23.31
C LYS A 964 14.52 -30.29 -24.56
N ASN A 965 13.55 -30.96 -25.18
CA ASN A 965 12.91 -30.54 -26.43
C ASN A 965 11.56 -29.83 -26.23
N SER A 966 11.23 -29.38 -25.01
CA SER A 966 9.93 -28.78 -24.66
C SER A 966 8.70 -29.65 -24.99
N GLN A 967 8.87 -30.99 -25.06
CA GLN A 967 7.75 -31.90 -25.28
C GLN A 967 7.03 -32.16 -23.96
N PRO A 968 5.68 -32.13 -23.94
CA PRO A 968 4.93 -32.46 -22.75
C PRO A 968 5.03 -33.95 -22.45
N GLY A 969 4.90 -34.32 -21.19
CA GLY A 969 4.93 -35.72 -20.76
C GLY A 969 5.03 -35.86 -19.25
N ILE A 970 4.87 -37.08 -18.75
CA ILE A 970 5.00 -37.43 -17.34
C ILE A 970 6.47 -37.64 -17.01
N VAL A 971 6.89 -37.06 -15.88
CA VAL A 971 8.20 -37.30 -15.28
C VAL A 971 8.02 -37.74 -13.83
N LEU A 972 8.93 -38.58 -13.35
CA LEU A 972 9.08 -38.91 -11.95
C LEU A 972 10.40 -38.31 -11.43
N VAL A 973 10.31 -37.34 -10.52
CA VAL A 973 11.48 -36.74 -9.86
C VAL A 973 11.64 -37.36 -8.49
N GLU A 974 12.81 -37.88 -8.17
CA GLU A 974 13.08 -38.57 -6.90
C GLU A 974 14.31 -37.98 -6.21
N VAL A 975 14.27 -37.93 -4.88
CA VAL A 975 15.42 -37.57 -4.06
C VAL A 975 15.58 -38.62 -2.96
N TYR A 976 16.73 -39.26 -2.93
CA TYR A 976 17.10 -40.28 -1.96
C TYR A 976 18.21 -39.75 -1.05
N ASP A 977 18.09 -40.01 0.25
CA ASP A 977 19.19 -39.79 1.20
C ASP A 977 20.13 -41.00 1.15
N VAL A 978 21.38 -40.74 0.78
CA VAL A 978 22.39 -41.76 0.48
C VAL A 978 23.12 -42.07 1.80
N ARG A 979 22.41 -42.67 2.76
CA ARG A 979 22.95 -43.06 4.09
C ARG A 979 23.23 -44.53 4.23
#